data_AF-A0A2P2L2N6-F1
#
_entry.id   AF-A0A2P2L2N6-F1
#
_cell.length_a   1.000
_cell.length_b   1.000
_cell.length_c   1.000
_cell.angle_alpha   90.00
_cell.angle_beta   90.00
_cell.angle_gamma   90.00
#
_symmetry.space_group_name_H-M   'P 1'
#
loop_
_entity.id
_entity.type
_entity.pdbx_description
1 polymer ?
#
loop_
_entity_poly.entity_id
_entity_poly.type
_entity_poly.pdbx_seq_one_letter_code
_entity_poly.pdbx_strand_id
1 'polypeptide(L)'
;MDSLRVLHSMKIRVFQQHQQHLHHMRRRETASFDPRIMFPSLSPKRSKPTFPRIICGVSSTETREEEKKKGKTKLKVRRGKVQLSVRVDHQVEFGEHVVILGSTKELGSWKKNTPMNWTEAGWVCDLELEGGEIIEYKFVVVRRDKSLLWEHGDNRILKLPEGGHFGVVYQWNKTGEDLNLLPLDSEENTRDKVEDMDENGSASAATHGETESSTLFEQWQGKTVSFMQSNEHRNMETERKWDTSGLEGLALKLVEGDQSARNWWRKLEVVRELLVGSLQSADRLEALIYCAIYLKWIYTGQIPCFEDGGHHRPSRHAEISRLIFQELERLFSRKNASPQELLVIRKIHPCLPSFKAEFTASVPLTRIRDIAHRGDIPHDLKQEIKHTIQNKLHRNAGPEDLVATEAMLAKITKEPGQYGKAFIEQFKIFHCELKDFFNAGSLVEQLELITESLDEKGHLALTLFLDCKVNLDTSGESSGIFELMKTMRSLNALRFIIIKGLESGLRNDASDSAIAMRQKWRLCEIGLEDYSFVLLSRFLNALEALGGAKWLADNVESKNVSSWNDPLGALIIGVNQLGLSSWKPEECAAIGNELLAWQERGFFEREGSEDGKIIWALRLKATLDRAKRLTEEYSEALLQIFPQKVQMLGKALGIARNSVKTYAEAEIRAGVVFQVSKLSTLLLKAARSTLGSQGWDVLVPGAAIGTFIPVESIVPGSLPSTANGPVILLVNKADGDEEVSTAGGNIVGVVLLQELPHLSHLGVRARQEKVIFVTCEDDEKVADIQRLAGKYVRLFS
;
A
#
# COMPACT_ATOMS: atom_id res chain seq x y z
N MET A 1 -53.44 -24.15 -52.09
CA MET A 1 -53.96 -23.35 -50.97
C MET A 1 -53.52 -23.87 -49.59
N ASP A 2 -52.43 -24.64 -49.43
CA ASP A 2 -52.07 -25.21 -48.10
C ASP A 2 -50.55 -25.30 -47.81
N SER A 3 -49.76 -24.28 -48.18
CA SER A 3 -48.34 -24.23 -47.73
C SER A 3 -47.85 -22.87 -47.22
N LEU A 4 -48.70 -21.84 -47.24
CA LEU A 4 -48.34 -20.51 -46.73
C LEU A 4 -48.87 -20.19 -45.32
N ARG A 5 -49.73 -21.04 -44.73
CA ARG A 5 -50.23 -20.86 -43.35
C ARG A 5 -49.36 -21.51 -42.27
N VAL A 6 -48.51 -22.48 -42.62
CA VAL A 6 -47.68 -23.20 -41.63
C VAL A 6 -46.41 -22.42 -41.26
N LEU A 7 -45.84 -21.66 -42.21
CA LEU A 7 -44.61 -20.88 -41.97
C LEU A 7 -44.83 -19.62 -41.13
N HIS A 8 -46.04 -19.04 -41.12
CA HIS A 8 -46.32 -17.85 -40.30
C HIS A 8 -46.68 -18.20 -38.85
N SER A 9 -47.28 -19.36 -38.61
CA SER A 9 -47.58 -19.90 -37.28
C SER A 9 -46.32 -20.29 -36.49
N MET A 10 -45.32 -20.88 -37.16
CA MET A 10 -44.05 -21.25 -36.51
C MET A 10 -43.17 -20.05 -36.15
N LYS A 11 -43.13 -18.99 -36.99
CA LYS A 11 -42.35 -17.79 -36.66
C LYS A 11 -42.93 -16.99 -35.48
N ILE A 12 -44.26 -16.96 -35.31
CA ILE A 12 -44.90 -16.25 -34.18
C ILE A 12 -44.72 -17.03 -32.86
N ARG A 13 -44.74 -18.38 -32.89
CA ARG A 13 -44.48 -19.20 -31.69
C ARG A 13 -43.02 -19.14 -31.24
N VAL A 14 -42.05 -19.09 -32.16
CA VAL A 14 -40.62 -18.97 -31.79
C VAL A 14 -40.32 -17.57 -31.24
N PHE A 15 -40.93 -16.51 -31.77
CA PHE A 15 -40.73 -15.15 -31.25
C PHE A 15 -41.41 -14.92 -29.88
N GLN A 16 -42.60 -15.50 -29.64
CA GLN A 16 -43.25 -15.46 -28.33
C GLN A 16 -42.56 -16.34 -27.28
N GLN A 17 -42.01 -17.50 -27.66
CA GLN A 17 -41.18 -18.29 -26.75
C GLN A 17 -39.86 -17.58 -26.44
N HIS A 18 -39.25 -16.87 -27.39
CA HIS A 18 -38.02 -16.10 -27.12
C HIS A 18 -38.30 -14.87 -26.23
N GLN A 19 -39.42 -14.16 -26.41
CA GLN A 19 -39.82 -13.06 -25.51
C GLN A 19 -40.23 -13.54 -24.10
N GLN A 20 -40.87 -14.71 -23.98
CA GLN A 20 -41.14 -15.31 -22.67
C GLN A 20 -39.86 -15.83 -22.00
N HIS A 21 -38.90 -16.37 -22.76
CA HIS A 21 -37.60 -16.79 -22.23
C HIS A 21 -36.72 -15.60 -21.82
N LEU A 22 -36.80 -14.47 -22.54
CA LEU A 22 -36.15 -13.20 -22.17
C LEU A 22 -36.81 -12.54 -20.95
N HIS A 23 -38.13 -12.62 -20.79
CA HIS A 23 -38.81 -12.18 -19.57
C HIS A 23 -38.57 -13.11 -18.36
N HIS A 24 -38.33 -14.41 -18.59
CA HIS A 24 -37.97 -15.36 -17.53
C HIS A 24 -36.48 -15.30 -17.15
N MET A 25 -35.59 -14.93 -18.09
CA MET A 25 -34.16 -14.63 -17.84
C MET A 25 -33.99 -13.30 -17.10
N ARG A 26 -34.75 -12.25 -17.46
CA ARG A 26 -34.75 -10.96 -16.72
C ARG A 26 -35.35 -11.02 -15.31
N ARG A 27 -35.98 -12.13 -14.91
CA ARG A 27 -36.43 -12.40 -13.53
C ARG A 27 -35.52 -13.36 -12.76
N ARG A 28 -34.43 -13.85 -13.37
CA ARG A 28 -33.41 -14.68 -12.72
C ARG A 28 -32.06 -13.98 -12.55
N GLU A 29 -31.89 -12.77 -13.06
CA GLU A 29 -30.77 -11.87 -12.74
C GLU A 29 -31.02 -11.11 -11.42
N THR A 30 -31.26 -11.88 -10.36
CA THR A 30 -30.99 -11.48 -8.97
C THR A 30 -30.51 -12.74 -8.27
N ALA A 31 -29.33 -13.22 -8.69
CA ALA A 31 -28.60 -14.20 -7.90
C ALA A 31 -28.05 -13.45 -6.68
N SER A 32 -28.84 -13.47 -5.61
CA SER A 32 -28.34 -13.22 -4.26
C SER A 32 -27.13 -14.13 -4.05
N PHE A 33 -25.99 -13.54 -3.71
CA PHE A 33 -24.95 -14.25 -2.97
C PHE A 33 -25.63 -14.86 -1.73
N ASP A 34 -25.74 -16.18 -1.69
CA ASP A 34 -26.24 -16.93 -0.53
C ASP A 34 -25.04 -17.30 0.35
N PRO A 35 -24.87 -16.73 1.55
CA PRO A 35 -23.79 -17.07 2.47
C PRO A 35 -24.13 -18.34 3.27
N ARG A 36 -24.52 -19.43 2.58
CA ARG A 36 -24.82 -20.71 3.22
C ARG A 36 -24.12 -21.87 2.51
N ILE A 37 -22.88 -22.12 2.94
CA ILE A 37 -22.30 -23.46 2.87
C ILE A 37 -21.79 -23.80 4.27
N MET A 38 -22.72 -24.24 5.13
CA MET A 38 -22.39 -25.09 6.28
C MET A 38 -22.32 -26.53 5.78
N PHE A 39 -21.18 -27.20 5.95
CA PHE A 39 -21.07 -28.64 5.74
C PHE A 39 -21.31 -29.42 7.04
N PRO A 40 -21.78 -30.68 6.94
CA PRO A 40 -22.24 -31.48 8.07
C PRO A 40 -21.10 -31.98 8.95
N SER A 41 -21.37 -32.01 10.26
CA SER A 41 -20.50 -32.56 11.29
C SER A 41 -20.20 -34.04 11.04
N LEU A 42 -18.93 -34.35 10.75
CA LEU A 42 -18.38 -35.70 10.90
C LEU A 42 -17.38 -35.68 12.05
N SER A 43 -17.77 -36.31 13.15
CA SER A 43 -16.97 -36.51 14.34
C SER A 43 -15.88 -37.58 14.11
N PRO A 44 -14.61 -37.32 14.44
CA PRO A 44 -13.62 -38.38 14.58
C PRO A 44 -13.56 -38.83 16.05
N LYS A 45 -13.76 -40.13 16.24
CA LYS A 45 -13.57 -40.84 17.50
C LYS A 45 -12.13 -40.69 18.00
N ARG A 46 -11.98 -40.36 19.29
CA ARG A 46 -10.71 -40.35 20.04
C ARG A 46 -10.02 -41.72 19.98
N SER A 47 -8.77 -41.75 19.53
CA SER A 47 -7.79 -42.79 19.88
C SER A 47 -6.51 -42.12 20.37
N LYS A 48 -6.06 -42.53 21.56
CA LYS A 48 -4.79 -42.13 22.18
C LYS A 48 -3.63 -42.88 21.52
N PRO A 49 -2.42 -42.29 21.47
CA PRO A 49 -1.22 -43.09 21.57
C PRO A 49 -0.35 -42.70 22.77
N THR A 50 0.24 -43.76 23.30
CA THR A 50 1.02 -43.93 24.52
C THR A 50 2.49 -43.54 24.28
N PHE A 51 3.09 -42.77 25.20
CA PHE A 51 4.55 -42.58 25.24
C PHE A 51 5.24 -43.73 26.00
N PRO A 52 6.41 -44.22 25.56
CA PRO A 52 7.33 -44.91 26.43
C PRO A 52 8.53 -44.01 26.81
N ARG A 53 8.72 -43.83 28.13
CA ARG A 53 9.98 -43.50 28.80
C ARG A 53 10.80 -44.79 28.99
N ILE A 54 12.13 -44.69 29.03
CA ILE A 54 13.11 -45.39 29.91
C ILE A 54 14.53 -45.01 29.42
N ILE A 55 15.35 -44.20 30.13
CA ILE A 55 16.30 -44.43 31.26
C ILE A 55 17.77 -44.62 30.82
N CYS A 56 18.67 -44.12 31.70
CA CYS A 56 20.11 -44.35 31.89
C CYS A 56 21.07 -43.39 31.17
N GLY A 57 22.15 -42.89 31.78
CA GLY A 57 22.74 -43.19 33.09
C GLY A 57 24.06 -42.41 33.26
N VAL A 58 24.44 -42.23 34.51
CA VAL A 58 25.50 -41.37 35.07
C VAL A 58 26.92 -41.85 34.76
N SER A 59 27.90 -40.94 34.66
CA SER A 59 29.24 -41.14 35.27
C SER A 59 29.95 -39.80 35.54
N SER A 60 30.75 -39.84 36.60
CA SER A 60 31.29 -38.77 37.44
C SER A 60 32.76 -38.39 37.16
N THR A 61 33.09 -37.24 37.74
CA THR A 61 34.36 -36.52 38.05
C THR A 61 35.60 -37.33 38.47
N GLU A 62 36.80 -36.74 38.31
CA GLU A 62 37.81 -36.44 39.38
C GLU A 62 39.09 -35.74 38.81
N THR A 63 39.48 -34.53 39.29
CA THR A 63 40.62 -34.15 40.21
C THR A 63 42.03 -34.21 39.56
N ARG A 64 43.09 -33.43 39.86
CA ARG A 64 43.57 -32.44 40.87
C ARG A 64 44.82 -31.77 40.23
N GLU A 65 45.20 -30.51 40.47
CA GLU A 65 46.25 -30.11 41.43
C GLU A 65 46.41 -28.57 41.47
N GLU A 66 46.62 -28.04 42.68
CA GLU A 66 46.98 -26.65 42.97
C GLU A 66 48.51 -26.47 42.98
N GLU A 67 49.02 -25.35 42.45
CA GLU A 67 50.19 -24.68 43.03
C GLU A 67 50.03 -23.15 42.98
N LYS A 68 50.19 -22.52 44.15
CA LYS A 68 50.19 -21.06 44.38
C LYS A 68 51.56 -20.46 44.10
N LYS A 69 51.61 -19.34 43.39
CA LYS A 69 52.56 -18.23 43.68
C LYS A 69 51.93 -16.87 43.35
N LYS A 70 51.89 -15.99 44.36
CA LYS A 70 51.35 -14.62 44.34
C LYS A 70 52.18 -13.70 43.44
N GLY A 71 51.50 -12.88 42.63
CA GLY A 71 52.06 -11.73 41.93
C GLY A 71 50.97 -10.74 41.46
N LYS A 72 50.82 -9.64 42.20
CA LYS A 72 50.05 -8.40 41.99
C LYS A 72 49.22 -8.22 40.67
N THR A 73 47.90 -8.27 40.86
CA THR A 73 46.87 -7.28 40.45
C THR A 73 46.97 -6.58 39.08
N LYS A 74 46.07 -6.96 38.15
CA LYS A 74 45.15 -6.05 37.44
C LYS A 74 43.83 -6.80 37.22
N LEU A 75 42.78 -6.43 37.95
CA LEU A 75 41.42 -6.87 37.72
C LEU A 75 40.99 -6.43 36.30
N LYS A 76 40.92 -7.36 35.35
CA LYS A 76 40.15 -7.15 34.12
C LYS A 76 38.68 -7.22 34.50
N VAL A 77 38.03 -6.07 34.65
CA VAL A 77 36.56 -5.98 34.61
C VAL A 77 36.13 -6.60 33.28
N ARG A 78 35.35 -7.68 33.32
CA ARG A 78 34.68 -8.20 32.11
C ARG A 78 33.64 -7.15 31.72
N ARG A 79 33.89 -6.44 30.61
CA ARG A 79 32.92 -5.53 30.00
C ARG A 79 31.77 -6.36 29.44
N GLY A 80 30.54 -5.90 29.60
CA GLY A 80 29.38 -6.53 28.98
C GLY A 80 29.35 -6.20 27.49
N LYS A 81 28.67 -7.05 26.71
CA LYS A 81 28.43 -6.76 25.29
C LYS A 81 27.25 -5.81 25.14
N VAL A 82 27.36 -4.88 24.19
CA VAL A 82 26.33 -3.93 23.81
C VAL A 82 25.85 -4.27 22.41
N GLN A 83 24.55 -4.51 22.25
CA GLN A 83 23.94 -4.61 20.94
C GLN A 83 23.40 -3.21 20.58
N LEU A 84 23.84 -2.66 19.46
CA LEU A 84 23.55 -1.30 19.02
C LEU A 84 22.89 -1.34 17.65
N SER A 85 21.63 -0.92 17.58
CA SER A 85 20.93 -0.70 16.31
C SER A 85 21.12 0.74 15.86
N VAL A 86 21.82 0.93 14.75
CA VAL A 86 22.14 2.25 14.17
C VAL A 86 21.27 2.50 12.96
N ARG A 87 20.49 3.59 12.99
CA ARG A 87 19.72 4.07 11.83
C ARG A 87 20.22 5.42 11.36
N VAL A 88 20.40 5.61 10.05
CA VAL A 88 20.65 6.93 9.44
C VAL A 88 19.63 7.22 8.35
N ASP A 89 19.00 8.39 8.45
CA ASP A 89 18.09 8.90 7.43
C ASP A 89 18.91 9.61 6.34
N HIS A 90 19.11 8.91 5.23
CA HIS A 90 19.80 9.44 4.05
C HIS A 90 19.37 8.72 2.77
N GLN A 91 18.93 9.47 1.76
CA GLN A 91 18.54 8.91 0.47
C GLN A 91 19.71 8.99 -0.52
N VAL A 92 19.97 7.89 -1.23
CA VAL A 92 21.05 7.76 -2.23
C VAL A 92 20.47 7.36 -3.58
N GLU A 93 21.25 7.51 -4.66
CA GLU A 93 20.78 7.14 -6.00
C GLU A 93 20.73 5.60 -6.18
N PHE A 94 19.91 5.13 -7.12
CA PHE A 94 19.79 3.70 -7.41
C PHE A 94 21.17 3.07 -7.69
N GLY A 95 21.54 2.00 -7.01
CA GLY A 95 22.85 1.35 -7.14
C GLY A 95 23.98 1.96 -6.29
N GLU A 96 23.70 3.01 -5.53
CA GLU A 96 24.56 3.46 -4.42
C GLU A 96 24.13 2.76 -3.11
N HIS A 97 25.04 2.65 -2.14
CA HIS A 97 24.72 2.10 -0.82
C HIS A 97 25.47 2.81 0.28
N VAL A 98 24.88 2.85 1.48
CA VAL A 98 25.50 3.49 2.66
C VAL A 98 26.26 2.44 3.48
N VAL A 99 27.43 2.83 3.95
CA VAL A 99 28.30 2.03 4.84
C VAL A 99 28.75 2.86 6.04
N ILE A 100 29.13 2.17 7.11
CA ILE A 100 29.74 2.76 8.30
C ILE A 100 31.22 2.39 8.33
N LEU A 101 32.08 3.36 8.65
CA LEU A 101 33.47 3.12 9.05
C LEU A 101 33.73 3.76 10.40
N GLY A 102 34.46 3.08 11.26
CA GLY A 102 34.78 3.59 12.60
C GLY A 102 36.02 2.99 13.22
N SER A 103 36.30 3.42 14.45
CA SER A 103 37.54 3.13 15.18
C SER A 103 37.63 1.68 15.67
N THR A 104 36.50 1.03 15.96
CA THR A 104 36.46 -0.35 16.47
C THR A 104 36.70 -1.38 15.36
N LYS A 105 37.00 -2.63 15.74
CA LYS A 105 37.26 -3.71 14.79
C LYS A 105 35.99 -4.09 14.03
N GLU A 106 34.85 -4.01 14.69
CA GLU A 106 33.51 -4.30 14.20
C GLU A 106 33.04 -3.24 13.18
N LEU A 107 33.50 -2.00 13.36
CA LEU A 107 33.35 -0.89 12.41
C LEU A 107 34.52 -0.77 11.42
N GLY A 108 35.37 -1.81 11.36
CA GLY A 108 36.40 -1.96 10.33
C GLY A 108 37.66 -1.13 10.51
N SER A 109 37.88 -0.49 11.67
CA SER A 109 39.07 0.29 12.01
C SER A 109 39.48 1.29 10.93
N TRP A 110 38.49 2.01 10.38
CA TRP A 110 38.62 2.97 9.27
C TRP A 110 39.14 2.39 7.95
N LYS A 111 39.20 1.07 7.81
CA LYS A 111 39.75 0.38 6.61
C LYS A 111 38.74 -0.52 5.91
N LYS A 112 37.81 -1.13 6.66
CA LYS A 112 36.79 -2.04 6.12
C LYS A 112 35.42 -1.40 6.26
N ASN A 113 34.62 -1.47 5.20
CA ASN A 113 33.26 -0.96 5.20
C ASN A 113 32.32 -1.94 5.89
N THR A 114 31.50 -1.44 6.82
CA THR A 114 30.39 -2.20 7.39
C THR A 114 29.10 -1.79 6.67
N PRO A 115 28.49 -2.70 5.88
CA PRO A 115 27.33 -2.35 5.06
C PRO A 115 26.09 -2.10 5.92
N MET A 116 25.26 -1.13 5.49
CA MET A 116 23.95 -0.90 6.06
C MET A 116 22.86 -1.46 5.13
N ASN A 117 21.75 -1.90 5.70
CA ASN A 117 20.58 -2.36 4.97
C ASN A 117 19.59 -1.21 4.81
N TRP A 118 19.07 -1.00 3.60
CA TRP A 118 18.03 0.00 3.39
C TRP A 118 16.67 -0.50 3.88
N THR A 119 15.95 0.37 4.59
CA THR A 119 14.55 0.19 5.02
C THR A 119 13.76 1.45 4.69
N GLU A 120 12.43 1.39 4.73
CA GLU A 120 11.57 2.56 4.50
C GLU A 120 11.82 3.70 5.52
N ALA A 121 12.34 3.37 6.71
CA ALA A 121 12.68 4.33 7.76
C ALA A 121 14.13 4.86 7.68
N GLY A 122 14.92 4.42 6.69
CA GLY A 122 16.33 4.80 6.50
C GLY A 122 17.29 3.60 6.43
N TRP A 123 18.59 3.87 6.44
CA TRP A 123 19.62 2.83 6.43
C TRP A 123 19.86 2.33 7.85
N VAL A 124 19.82 1.01 8.06
CA VAL A 124 19.92 0.37 9.39
C VAL A 124 21.11 -0.62 9.43
N CYS A 125 21.79 -0.68 10.57
CA CYS A 125 22.85 -1.65 10.84
C CYS A 125 22.86 -2.02 12.33
N ASP A 126 22.81 -3.32 12.64
CA ASP A 126 22.94 -3.83 14.00
C ASP A 126 24.39 -4.25 14.26
N LEU A 127 24.94 -3.79 15.39
CA LEU A 127 26.34 -3.97 15.77
C LEU A 127 26.43 -4.59 17.17
N GLU A 128 27.33 -5.55 17.35
CA GLU A 128 27.66 -6.11 18.66
C GLU A 128 29.04 -5.56 19.08
N LEU A 129 29.07 -4.69 20.09
CA LEU A 129 30.24 -3.93 20.52
C LEU A 129 30.60 -4.21 21.99
N GLU A 130 31.84 -3.96 22.37
CA GLU A 130 32.28 -4.07 23.77
C GLU A 130 31.84 -2.83 24.57
N GLY A 131 31.11 -3.03 25.67
CA GLY A 131 30.55 -1.97 26.49
C GLY A 131 31.60 -1.14 27.24
N GLY A 132 31.27 0.12 27.53
CA GLY A 132 32.14 1.05 28.26
C GLY A 132 33.28 1.67 27.44
N GLU A 133 33.26 1.52 26.11
CA GLU A 133 34.19 2.18 25.18
C GLU A 133 33.58 3.43 24.55
N ILE A 134 34.46 4.35 24.11
CA ILE A 134 34.09 5.48 23.27
C ILE A 134 34.46 5.09 21.84
N ILE A 135 33.48 5.08 20.95
CA ILE A 135 33.66 4.77 19.55
C ILE A 135 33.58 6.04 18.70
N GLU A 136 34.40 6.10 17.67
CA GLU A 136 34.33 7.14 16.65
C GLU A 136 33.97 6.51 15.32
N TYR A 137 33.05 7.10 14.57
CA TYR A 137 32.68 6.57 13.26
C TYR A 137 32.05 7.63 12.36
N LYS A 138 31.87 7.25 11.09
CA LYS A 138 31.36 8.13 10.05
C LYS A 138 30.60 7.32 9.00
N PHE A 139 29.53 7.93 8.47
CA PHE A 139 28.78 7.35 7.36
C PHE A 139 29.39 7.72 6.00
N VAL A 140 29.33 6.78 5.06
CA VAL A 140 29.89 6.93 3.71
C VAL A 140 28.93 6.36 2.68
N VAL A 141 28.69 7.10 1.60
CA VAL A 141 28.01 6.58 0.41
C VAL A 141 29.06 5.97 -0.52
N VAL A 142 28.87 4.71 -0.89
CA VAL A 142 29.64 4.04 -1.93
C VAL A 142 28.88 4.18 -3.25
N ARG A 143 29.48 4.92 -4.19
CA ARG A 143 28.90 5.16 -5.51
C ARG A 143 29.11 3.98 -6.45
N ARG A 144 28.40 3.97 -7.60
CA ARG A 144 28.51 2.91 -8.63
C ARG A 144 29.94 2.73 -9.17
N ASP A 145 30.74 3.79 -9.21
CA ASP A 145 32.14 3.79 -9.64
C ASP A 145 33.12 3.40 -8.51
N LYS A 146 32.60 2.97 -7.35
CA LYS A 146 33.34 2.68 -6.12
C LYS A 146 34.01 3.89 -5.47
N SER A 147 33.70 5.12 -5.89
CA SER A 147 34.12 6.31 -5.16
C SER A 147 33.36 6.43 -3.84
N LEU A 148 34.02 7.01 -2.83
CA LEU A 148 33.51 7.16 -1.47
C LEU A 148 33.14 8.62 -1.24
N LEU A 149 31.86 8.87 -0.95
CA LEU A 149 31.37 10.17 -0.51
C LEU A 149 31.13 10.13 1.01
N TRP A 150 32.02 10.76 1.77
CA TRP A 150 31.93 10.85 3.23
C TRP A 150 30.87 11.87 3.64
N GLU A 151 30.18 11.62 4.75
CA GLU A 151 29.39 12.68 5.39
C GLU A 151 30.29 13.87 5.80
N HIS A 152 29.71 15.06 5.82
CA HIS A 152 30.37 16.30 6.23
C HIS A 152 30.36 16.46 7.76
N GLY A 153 31.37 17.18 8.28
CA GLY A 153 31.56 17.42 9.71
C GLY A 153 32.59 16.49 10.36
N ASP A 154 32.75 16.63 11.67
CA ASP A 154 33.67 15.82 12.48
C ASP A 154 33.18 14.37 12.63
N ASN A 155 34.05 13.47 13.09
CA ASN A 155 33.66 12.09 13.40
C ASN A 155 32.57 12.07 14.48
N ARG A 156 31.59 11.18 14.34
CA ARG A 156 30.57 10.96 15.37
C ARG A 156 31.23 10.21 16.53
N ILE A 157 31.04 10.70 17.75
CA ILE A 157 31.59 10.11 18.98
C ILE A 157 30.43 9.56 19.80
N LEU A 158 30.45 8.26 20.12
CA LEU A 158 29.43 7.61 20.94
C LEU A 158 30.07 6.88 22.12
N LYS A 159 29.61 7.18 23.34
CA LYS A 159 30.03 6.48 24.57
C LYS A 159 29.08 5.33 24.86
N LEU A 160 29.57 4.10 24.77
CA LEU A 160 28.76 2.89 24.97
C LEU A 160 28.49 2.63 26.47
N PRO A 161 27.27 2.22 26.85
CA PRO A 161 26.97 1.70 28.18
C PRO A 161 27.76 0.41 28.51
N GLU A 162 27.73 -0.06 29.75
CA GLU A 162 28.49 -1.27 30.15
C GLU A 162 27.90 -2.59 29.58
N GLY A 163 26.66 -2.57 29.10
CA GLY A 163 25.95 -3.69 28.46
C GLY A 163 24.47 -3.36 28.19
N GLY A 164 23.81 -4.11 27.31
CA GLY A 164 22.38 -3.93 26.97
C GLY A 164 22.11 -3.76 25.48
N HIS A 165 20.83 -3.61 25.12
CA HIS A 165 20.38 -3.38 23.74
C HIS A 165 19.91 -1.93 23.58
N PHE A 166 20.46 -1.22 22.59
CA PHE A 166 20.21 0.21 22.42
C PHE A 166 19.98 0.55 20.95
N GLY A 167 19.06 1.49 20.71
CA GLY A 167 18.82 2.07 19.39
C GLY A 167 19.31 3.52 19.32
N VAL A 168 19.80 3.92 18.16
CA VAL A 168 20.17 5.31 17.91
C VAL A 168 19.86 5.71 16.46
N VAL A 169 19.40 6.94 16.27
CA VAL A 169 18.95 7.46 14.98
C VAL A 169 19.74 8.72 14.63
N TYR A 170 20.23 8.78 13.39
CA TYR A 170 21.04 9.86 12.86
C TYR A 170 20.41 10.54 11.64
N GLN A 171 20.71 11.82 11.50
CA GLN A 171 20.52 12.58 10.25
C GLN A 171 21.88 12.80 9.58
N TRP A 172 21.92 12.67 8.25
CA TRP A 172 23.13 12.87 7.47
C TRP A 172 23.72 14.28 7.64
N ASN A 173 25.06 14.40 7.71
CA ASN A 173 25.81 15.65 7.92
C ASN A 173 25.56 16.40 9.24
N LYS A 174 24.80 15.83 10.19
CA LYS A 174 24.58 16.40 11.52
C LYS A 174 25.41 15.67 12.58
N THR A 175 26.72 15.94 12.61
CA THR A 175 27.67 15.19 13.44
C THR A 175 27.87 15.75 14.85
N GLY A 176 27.31 16.94 15.17
CA GLY A 176 27.45 17.62 16.46
C GLY A 176 26.17 17.73 17.32
N GLU A 177 25.14 16.92 17.06
CA GLU A 177 23.93 16.87 17.91
C GLU A 177 24.20 16.04 19.18
N ASP A 178 23.66 16.45 20.34
CA ASP A 178 23.69 15.64 21.56
C ASP A 178 22.76 14.42 21.40
N LEU A 179 23.33 13.22 21.55
CA LEU A 179 22.65 11.96 21.23
C LEU A 179 22.12 11.27 22.49
N ASN A 180 20.86 10.86 22.45
CA ASN A 180 20.26 9.99 23.46
C ASN A 180 20.28 8.54 22.95
N LEU A 181 21.04 7.66 23.62
CA LEU A 181 20.93 6.21 23.47
C LEU A 181 19.58 5.75 24.07
N LEU A 182 18.71 5.15 23.27
CA LEU A 182 17.42 4.63 23.73
C LEU A 182 17.56 3.15 24.10
N PRO A 183 17.25 2.72 25.34
CA PRO A 183 17.16 1.31 25.68
C PRO A 183 16.06 0.64 24.86
N LEU A 184 16.37 -0.51 24.25
CA LEU A 184 15.42 -1.38 23.57
C LEU A 184 15.15 -2.55 24.53
N ASP A 185 14.23 -2.37 25.48
CA ASP A 185 13.95 -3.39 26.50
C ASP A 185 13.37 -4.66 25.84
N SER A 186 14.01 -5.79 26.11
CA SER A 186 13.48 -7.13 25.88
C SER A 186 12.45 -7.43 26.97
N GLU A 187 11.17 -7.46 26.62
CA GLU A 187 10.10 -7.95 27.49
C GLU A 187 10.26 -9.46 27.74
N GLU A 188 11.06 -9.85 28.74
CA GLU A 188 10.97 -11.17 29.35
C GLU A 188 11.52 -11.13 30.79
N ASN A 189 10.70 -11.64 31.72
CA ASN A 189 10.92 -11.87 33.16
C ASN A 189 10.51 -10.79 34.17
N THR A 190 9.22 -10.78 34.49
CA THR A 190 8.76 -10.83 35.89
C THR A 190 7.40 -11.53 35.99
N ARG A 191 7.41 -12.87 36.03
CA ARG A 191 6.35 -13.67 36.66
C ARG A 191 6.91 -14.17 37.97
N ASP A 192 6.34 -13.66 39.07
CA ASP A 192 6.12 -14.32 40.37
C ASP A 192 6.15 -13.28 41.49
N LYS A 193 4.96 -12.91 41.97
CA LYS A 193 4.55 -13.04 43.38
C LYS A 193 3.10 -12.59 43.52
N VAL A 194 2.24 -13.59 43.71
CA VAL A 194 0.88 -13.47 44.22
C VAL A 194 0.97 -13.28 45.74
N GLU A 195 0.29 -12.28 46.29
CA GLU A 195 -0.38 -12.38 47.59
C GLU A 195 -1.72 -11.61 47.53
N ASP A 196 -2.75 -12.31 47.98
CA ASP A 196 -4.17 -11.95 48.02
C ASP A 196 -4.48 -10.81 49.02
N MET A 197 -5.53 -10.02 48.75
CA MET A 197 -6.78 -10.03 49.56
C MET A 197 -7.78 -8.92 49.16
N ASP A 198 -9.04 -9.37 49.09
CA ASP A 198 -10.33 -8.71 49.36
C ASP A 198 -11.19 -8.14 48.21
N GLU A 199 -12.29 -8.88 48.01
CA GLU A 199 -13.51 -8.61 47.24
C GLU A 199 -14.36 -7.47 47.83
N ASN A 200 -14.83 -6.54 47.00
CA ASN A 200 -16.27 -6.38 46.66
C ASN A 200 -16.56 -5.09 45.87
N GLY A 201 -17.43 -5.19 44.85
CA GLY A 201 -18.32 -4.10 44.46
C GLY A 201 -18.25 -3.57 43.02
N SER A 202 -18.76 -4.35 42.05
CA SER A 202 -19.48 -3.93 40.83
C SER A 202 -19.37 -2.47 40.33
N ALA A 203 -18.70 -2.26 39.19
CA ALA A 203 -19.16 -1.38 38.10
C ALA A 203 -18.34 -1.63 36.81
N SER A 204 -19.02 -1.60 35.65
CA SER A 204 -18.56 -1.94 34.31
C SER A 204 -17.20 -1.36 33.89
N ALA A 205 -16.27 -2.23 33.52
CA ALA A 205 -15.00 -1.87 32.90
C ALA A 205 -15.21 -1.49 31.43
N ALA A 206 -15.05 -0.19 31.13
CA ALA A 206 -14.69 0.26 29.80
C ALA A 206 -13.21 -0.05 29.60
N THR A 207 -12.90 -0.81 28.56
CA THR A 207 -11.54 -1.16 28.15
C THR A 207 -10.79 0.13 27.81
N HIS A 208 -9.68 0.38 28.51
CA HIS A 208 -8.78 1.49 28.22
C HIS A 208 -8.15 1.30 26.84
N GLY A 209 -8.53 2.14 25.88
CA GLY A 209 -7.89 2.24 24.57
C GLY A 209 -6.49 2.85 24.71
N GLU A 210 -5.47 2.10 24.32
CA GLU A 210 -4.20 2.68 23.90
C GLU A 210 -4.49 3.61 22.72
N THR A 211 -4.02 4.85 22.80
CA THR A 211 -4.29 5.88 21.80
C THR A 211 -3.47 5.57 20.55
N GLU A 212 -4.05 4.84 19.60
CA GLU A 212 -3.48 4.63 18.27
C GLU A 212 -3.24 6.00 17.58
N SER A 213 -2.05 6.16 16.98
CA SER A 213 -1.67 7.32 16.17
C SER A 213 -2.63 7.52 14.99
N SER A 214 -2.93 8.76 14.59
CA SER A 214 -3.76 8.97 13.40
C SER A 214 -3.03 8.57 12.12
N THR A 215 -3.81 8.20 11.11
CA THR A 215 -3.33 7.90 9.75
C THR A 215 -2.68 9.12 9.08
N LEU A 216 -3.10 10.33 9.45
CA LEU A 216 -2.54 11.58 8.96
C LEU A 216 -1.09 11.78 9.44
N PHE A 217 -0.82 11.45 10.71
CA PHE A 217 0.49 11.67 11.32
C PHE A 217 1.60 10.91 10.59
N GLU A 218 1.33 9.66 10.23
CA GLU A 218 2.28 8.79 9.53
C GLU A 218 2.58 9.27 8.11
N GLN A 219 1.61 9.92 7.46
CA GLN A 219 1.71 10.41 6.09
C GLN A 219 2.21 11.86 5.98
N TRP A 220 2.47 12.51 7.12
CA TRP A 220 2.83 13.92 7.18
C TRP A 220 4.20 14.18 6.55
N GLN A 221 4.22 15.01 5.51
CA GLN A 221 5.42 15.49 4.80
C GLN A 221 5.61 17.00 4.95
N GLY A 222 4.77 17.65 5.77
CA GLY A 222 4.90 19.06 6.10
C GLY A 222 6.01 19.33 7.10
N LYS A 223 6.15 20.59 7.50
CA LYS A 223 7.17 21.00 8.49
C LYS A 223 6.86 20.38 9.86
N THR A 224 7.90 20.09 10.64
CA THR A 224 7.78 19.60 12.02
C THR A 224 7.10 20.64 12.91
N VAL A 225 6.29 20.16 13.86
CA VAL A 225 5.56 21.03 14.80
C VAL A 225 6.53 21.83 15.67
N SER A 226 6.37 23.15 15.67
CA SER A 226 7.08 24.06 16.58
C SER A 226 6.08 24.61 17.59
N PHE A 227 6.27 24.31 18.87
CA PHE A 227 5.42 24.83 19.95
C PHE A 227 5.73 26.30 20.19
N MET A 228 4.75 27.17 19.95
CA MET A 228 4.91 28.62 19.98
C MET A 228 4.36 29.19 21.29
N GLN A 229 5.16 29.98 22.02
CA GLN A 229 4.71 30.66 23.24
C GLN A 229 4.18 32.08 22.98
N SER A 230 4.35 32.60 21.77
CA SER A 230 3.77 33.86 21.32
C SER A 230 3.33 33.74 19.86
N ASN A 231 2.69 34.76 19.29
CA ASN A 231 2.29 34.77 17.86
C ASN A 231 3.52 34.92 16.95
N GLU A 232 4.38 33.89 16.90
CA GLU A 232 5.55 33.79 16.04
C GLU A 232 5.22 33.11 14.72
N HIS A 233 3.99 33.31 14.23
CA HIS A 233 3.68 33.03 12.83
C HIS A 233 4.45 34.05 11.99
N ARG A 234 5.75 33.79 11.75
CA ARG A 234 6.48 34.46 10.67
C ARG A 234 5.59 34.37 9.42
N ASN A 235 5.50 35.42 8.62
CA ASN A 235 4.82 35.40 7.32
C ASN A 235 5.61 34.50 6.35
N MET A 236 5.69 33.21 6.65
CA MET A 236 6.44 32.18 5.92
C MET A 236 5.86 31.92 4.53
N GLU A 237 4.69 32.49 4.24
CA GLU A 237 4.14 32.56 2.89
C GLU A 237 5.12 33.21 1.91
N THR A 238 6.00 34.12 2.37
CA THR A 238 7.04 34.71 1.51
C THR A 238 8.07 33.70 1.00
N GLU A 239 8.15 32.51 1.61
CA GLU A 239 9.00 31.40 1.13
C GLU A 239 8.34 30.61 -0.02
N ARG A 240 7.00 30.70 -0.19
CA ARG A 240 6.30 30.05 -1.29
C ARG A 240 6.54 30.80 -2.59
N LYS A 241 6.72 30.03 -3.67
CA LYS A 241 6.85 30.55 -5.02
C LYS A 241 5.77 29.91 -5.88
N TRP A 242 5.03 30.74 -6.59
CA TRP A 242 4.10 30.32 -7.62
C TRP A 242 4.74 30.59 -8.99
N ASP A 243 4.82 29.56 -9.84
CA ASP A 243 5.25 29.70 -11.23
C ASP A 243 4.06 29.44 -12.15
N THR A 244 3.42 30.52 -12.62
CA THR A 244 2.32 30.46 -13.59
C THR A 244 2.80 30.39 -15.04
N SER A 245 4.12 30.41 -15.28
CA SER A 245 4.68 30.45 -16.63
C SER A 245 4.36 29.17 -17.40
N GLY A 246 3.61 29.32 -18.49
CA GLY A 246 3.22 28.19 -19.35
C GLY A 246 2.06 27.35 -18.81
N LEU A 247 1.31 27.84 -17.82
CA LEU A 247 0.04 27.24 -17.41
C LEU A 247 -1.12 27.83 -18.20
N GLU A 248 -2.08 26.99 -18.57
CA GLU A 248 -3.32 27.39 -19.24
C GLU A 248 -4.52 26.65 -18.63
N GLY A 249 -5.73 27.13 -18.92
CA GLY A 249 -6.98 26.45 -18.54
C GLY A 249 -7.15 26.20 -17.05
N LEU A 250 -7.55 24.98 -16.69
CA LEU A 250 -7.86 24.57 -15.32
C LEU A 250 -6.64 24.60 -14.38
N ALA A 251 -5.44 24.32 -14.92
CA ALA A 251 -4.21 24.34 -14.12
C ALA A 251 -3.86 25.75 -13.67
N LEU A 252 -3.95 26.74 -14.58
CA LEU A 252 -3.75 28.14 -14.25
C LEU A 252 -4.76 28.60 -13.20
N LYS A 253 -6.05 28.30 -13.40
CA LYS A 253 -7.12 28.63 -12.46
C LYS A 253 -6.86 28.06 -11.06
N LEU A 254 -6.40 26.81 -10.96
CA LEU A 254 -6.07 26.21 -9.67
C LEU A 254 -4.91 26.93 -8.98
N VAL A 255 -3.83 27.22 -9.71
CA VAL A 255 -2.61 27.83 -9.14
C VAL A 255 -2.86 29.28 -8.71
N GLU A 256 -3.58 30.07 -9.52
CA GLU A 256 -4.03 31.42 -9.14
C GLU A 256 -5.00 31.37 -7.95
N GLY A 257 -5.88 30.36 -7.92
CA GLY A 257 -6.72 30.03 -6.79
C GLY A 257 -5.91 29.81 -5.51
N ASP A 258 -4.91 28.92 -5.53
CA ASP A 258 -4.02 28.65 -4.39
C ASP A 258 -3.25 29.91 -3.95
N GLN A 259 -2.79 30.73 -4.89
CA GLN A 259 -2.08 31.98 -4.59
C GLN A 259 -2.96 32.96 -3.79
N SER A 260 -4.27 32.97 -4.03
CA SER A 260 -5.23 33.80 -3.28
C SER A 260 -5.81 33.10 -2.02
N ALA A 261 -5.61 31.78 -1.91
CA ALA A 261 -6.14 30.93 -0.86
C ALA A 261 -5.09 30.68 0.24
N ARG A 262 -5.01 31.59 1.22
CA ARG A 262 -4.08 31.48 2.35
C ARG A 262 -4.41 30.34 3.31
N ASN A 263 -5.70 30.17 3.63
CA ASN A 263 -6.21 29.22 4.63
C ASN A 263 -6.93 28.02 3.99
N TRP A 264 -7.13 26.95 4.76
CA TRP A 264 -7.64 25.69 4.23
C TRP A 264 -9.03 25.79 3.61
N TRP A 265 -10.00 26.48 4.22
CA TRP A 265 -11.34 26.60 3.63
C TRP A 265 -11.32 27.30 2.27
N ARG A 266 -10.45 28.29 2.03
CA ARG A 266 -10.31 28.90 0.69
C ARG A 266 -9.74 27.90 -0.30
N LYS A 267 -8.79 27.05 0.13
CA LYS A 267 -8.26 25.99 -0.73
C LYS A 267 -9.34 24.96 -1.08
N LEU A 268 -10.22 24.62 -0.13
CA LEU A 268 -11.41 23.80 -0.40
C LEU A 268 -12.37 24.51 -1.36
N GLU A 269 -12.54 25.83 -1.24
CA GLU A 269 -13.38 26.61 -2.17
C GLU A 269 -12.82 26.56 -3.60
N VAL A 270 -11.50 26.68 -3.78
CA VAL A 270 -10.84 26.51 -5.09
C VAL A 270 -11.18 25.15 -5.70
N VAL A 271 -11.14 24.09 -4.91
CA VAL A 271 -11.53 22.74 -5.35
C VAL A 271 -13.00 22.69 -5.74
N ARG A 272 -13.89 23.23 -4.91
CA ARG A 272 -15.33 23.28 -5.18
C ARG A 272 -15.61 24.02 -6.50
N GLU A 273 -15.02 25.20 -6.70
CA GLU A 273 -15.21 26.00 -7.91
C GLU A 273 -14.67 25.30 -9.17
N LEU A 274 -13.58 24.54 -9.05
CA LEU A 274 -13.01 23.79 -10.16
C LEU A 274 -13.91 22.61 -10.55
N LEU A 275 -14.48 21.90 -9.57
CA LEU A 275 -15.40 20.79 -9.80
C LEU A 275 -16.74 21.27 -10.37
N VAL A 276 -17.36 22.28 -9.75
CA VAL A 276 -18.64 22.84 -10.21
C VAL A 276 -18.52 23.43 -11.61
N GLY A 277 -17.42 24.14 -11.89
CA GLY A 277 -17.18 24.73 -13.20
C GLY A 277 -16.96 23.71 -14.33
N SER A 278 -16.65 22.45 -14.02
CA SER A 278 -16.28 21.43 -15.01
C SER A 278 -17.31 20.30 -15.16
N LEU A 279 -18.44 20.33 -14.44
CA LEU A 279 -19.46 19.27 -14.38
C LEU A 279 -19.98 18.75 -15.74
N GLN A 280 -20.10 19.64 -16.74
CA GLN A 280 -20.58 19.34 -18.09
C GLN A 280 -19.51 19.51 -19.17
N SER A 281 -18.28 19.81 -18.78
CA SER A 281 -17.16 20.04 -19.70
C SER A 281 -16.51 18.73 -20.15
N ALA A 282 -15.82 18.77 -21.29
CA ALA A 282 -14.91 17.70 -21.71
C ALA A 282 -13.73 17.54 -20.74
N ASP A 283 -13.42 18.59 -19.97
CA ASP A 283 -12.25 18.69 -19.08
C ASP A 283 -12.52 18.16 -17.66
N ARG A 284 -13.64 17.48 -17.44
CA ARG A 284 -14.04 16.99 -16.11
C ARG A 284 -13.01 16.06 -15.48
N LEU A 285 -12.49 15.10 -16.24
CA LEU A 285 -11.45 14.19 -15.75
C LEU A 285 -10.21 14.97 -15.32
N GLU A 286 -9.81 15.98 -16.10
CA GLU A 286 -8.69 16.86 -15.78
C GLU A 286 -8.93 17.65 -14.49
N ALA A 287 -10.13 18.21 -14.29
CA ALA A 287 -10.51 18.89 -13.06
C ALA A 287 -10.42 17.96 -11.83
N LEU A 288 -10.93 16.73 -11.95
CA LEU A 288 -10.84 15.71 -10.89
C LEU A 288 -9.38 15.39 -10.55
N ILE A 289 -8.52 15.21 -11.57
CA ILE A 289 -7.09 14.91 -11.38
C ILE A 289 -6.41 16.04 -10.62
N TYR A 290 -6.64 17.29 -11.03
CA TYR A 290 -6.07 18.45 -10.33
C TYR A 290 -6.57 18.58 -8.89
N CYS A 291 -7.86 18.33 -8.64
CA CYS A 291 -8.42 18.33 -7.29
C CYS A 291 -7.77 17.26 -6.41
N ALA A 292 -7.60 16.04 -6.93
CA ALA A 292 -6.99 14.93 -6.19
C ALA A 292 -5.53 15.22 -5.83
N ILE A 293 -4.73 15.70 -6.79
CA ILE A 293 -3.32 16.07 -6.56
C ILE A 293 -3.22 17.18 -5.51
N TYR A 294 -4.00 18.24 -5.69
CA TYR A 294 -3.94 19.43 -4.85
C TYR A 294 -4.40 19.14 -3.41
N LEU A 295 -5.52 18.44 -3.24
CA LEU A 295 -6.00 18.05 -1.91
C LEU A 295 -5.04 17.10 -1.22
N LYS A 296 -4.45 16.14 -1.94
CA LYS A 296 -3.44 15.25 -1.35
C LYS A 296 -2.26 16.03 -0.80
N TRP A 297 -1.71 16.98 -1.57
CA TRP A 297 -0.58 17.79 -1.10
C TRP A 297 -0.93 18.74 0.04
N ILE A 298 -2.18 19.20 0.14
CA ILE A 298 -2.64 19.94 1.33
C ILE A 298 -2.73 18.98 2.53
N TYR A 299 -3.34 17.82 2.34
CA TYR A 299 -3.56 16.84 3.40
C TYR A 299 -2.23 16.32 3.99
N THR A 300 -1.24 16.05 3.14
CA THR A 300 0.11 15.62 3.59
C THR A 300 0.99 16.78 4.06
N GLY A 301 0.51 18.03 4.06
CA GLY A 301 1.26 19.20 4.54
C GLY A 301 2.33 19.74 3.59
N GLN A 302 2.40 19.22 2.36
CA GLN A 302 3.32 19.71 1.32
C GLN A 302 2.89 21.09 0.82
N ILE A 303 1.58 21.38 0.84
CA ILE A 303 1.01 22.72 0.66
C ILE A 303 0.51 23.19 2.02
N PRO A 304 1.20 24.15 2.66
CA PRO A 304 0.81 24.61 4.00
C PRO A 304 -0.43 25.51 3.96
N CYS A 305 -1.21 25.47 5.05
CA CYS A 305 -2.30 26.39 5.32
C CYS A 305 -1.87 27.48 6.32
N PHE A 306 -2.10 28.75 5.98
CA PHE A 306 -1.72 29.92 6.78
C PHE A 306 -2.92 30.68 7.36
N GLU A 307 -2.70 31.37 8.48
CA GLU A 307 -3.68 32.31 9.02
C GLU A 307 -3.88 33.51 8.08
N ASP A 308 -5.12 33.82 7.74
CA ASP A 308 -5.52 35.18 7.40
C ASP A 308 -6.13 35.83 8.64
N GLY A 309 -6.04 37.15 8.81
CA GLY A 309 -6.54 37.84 10.02
C GLY A 309 -8.06 37.73 10.25
N GLY A 310 -8.76 36.88 9.51
CA GLY A 310 -10.18 36.59 9.66
C GLY A 310 -10.46 35.53 10.72
N HIS A 311 -11.67 35.57 11.28
CA HIS A 311 -12.17 34.54 12.19
C HIS A 311 -13.11 33.60 11.43
N HIS A 312 -12.62 32.43 11.05
CA HIS A 312 -13.38 31.42 10.32
C HIS A 312 -13.42 30.12 11.12
N ARG A 313 -14.63 29.71 11.51
CA ARG A 313 -14.84 28.50 12.29
C ARG A 313 -14.76 27.23 11.41
N PRO A 314 -14.43 26.07 11.99
CA PRO A 314 -14.44 24.78 11.30
C PRO A 314 -15.73 24.45 10.53
N SER A 315 -16.87 25.01 10.94
CA SER A 315 -18.16 24.81 10.26
C SER A 315 -18.20 25.24 8.80
N ARG A 316 -17.38 26.24 8.42
CA ARG A 316 -17.24 26.61 7.01
C ARG A 316 -16.55 25.53 6.19
N HIS A 317 -15.54 24.86 6.75
CA HIS A 317 -14.82 23.78 6.08
C HIS A 317 -15.73 22.58 5.89
N ALA A 318 -16.50 22.23 6.93
CA ALA A 318 -17.52 21.17 6.88
C ALA A 318 -18.55 21.44 5.78
N GLU A 319 -19.07 22.67 5.68
CA GLU A 319 -20.07 23.01 4.66
C GLU A 319 -19.52 22.92 3.23
N ILE A 320 -18.31 23.43 2.97
CA ILE A 320 -17.66 23.30 1.65
C ILE A 320 -17.39 21.83 1.32
N SER A 321 -16.90 21.06 2.30
CA SER A 321 -16.67 19.62 2.18
C SER A 321 -17.95 18.86 1.81
N ARG A 322 -19.08 19.19 2.44
CA ARG A 322 -20.40 18.61 2.12
C ARG A 322 -20.75 18.84 0.65
N LEU A 323 -20.56 20.06 0.15
CA LEU A 323 -20.85 20.39 -1.25
C LEU A 323 -19.93 19.64 -2.22
N ILE A 324 -18.62 19.57 -1.95
CA ILE A 324 -17.68 18.79 -2.76
C ILE A 324 -18.09 17.31 -2.77
N PHE A 325 -18.37 16.74 -1.60
CA PHE A 325 -18.77 15.35 -1.44
C PHE A 325 -20.04 15.00 -2.23
N GLN A 326 -21.06 15.86 -2.17
CA GLN A 326 -22.29 15.68 -2.93
C GLN A 326 -22.03 15.63 -4.45
N GLU A 327 -21.18 16.53 -4.98
CA GLU A 327 -20.86 16.51 -6.40
C GLU A 327 -20.08 15.25 -6.80
N LEU A 328 -19.13 14.82 -5.97
CA LEU A 328 -18.37 13.58 -6.22
C LEU A 328 -19.28 12.35 -6.23
N GLU A 329 -20.20 12.23 -5.28
CA GLU A 329 -21.14 11.10 -5.22
C GLU A 329 -22.16 11.10 -6.38
N ARG A 330 -22.56 12.29 -6.85
CA ARG A 330 -23.37 12.40 -8.08
C ARG A 330 -22.60 11.94 -9.29
N LEU A 331 -21.32 12.33 -9.44
CA LEU A 331 -20.46 11.89 -10.53
C LEU A 331 -20.21 10.38 -10.47
N PHE A 332 -19.94 9.84 -9.28
CA PHE A 332 -19.72 8.42 -9.04
C PHE A 332 -20.94 7.58 -9.43
N SER A 333 -22.16 8.09 -9.22
CA SER A 333 -23.41 7.39 -9.53
C SER A 333 -23.84 7.48 -11.02
N ARG A 334 -23.07 8.16 -11.88
CA ARG A 334 -23.41 8.30 -13.32
C ARG A 334 -23.11 7.00 -14.07
N LYS A 335 -24.07 6.56 -14.89
CA LYS A 335 -23.93 5.35 -15.73
C LYS A 335 -22.79 5.38 -16.74
N ASN A 336 -22.29 6.56 -17.11
CA ASN A 336 -21.27 6.75 -18.14
C ASN A 336 -19.96 7.30 -17.56
N ALA A 337 -19.72 7.16 -16.25
CA ALA A 337 -18.46 7.56 -15.64
C ALA A 337 -17.32 6.70 -16.19
N SER A 338 -16.20 7.32 -16.57
CA SER A 338 -15.04 6.56 -17.03
C SER A 338 -14.36 5.86 -15.85
N PRO A 339 -13.69 4.71 -16.05
CA PRO A 339 -12.91 4.07 -14.99
C PRO A 339 -11.89 5.01 -14.36
N GLN A 340 -11.23 5.87 -15.15
CA GLN A 340 -10.29 6.87 -14.64
C GLN A 340 -10.96 7.90 -13.73
N GLU A 341 -12.16 8.40 -14.08
CA GLU A 341 -12.90 9.32 -13.22
C GLU A 341 -13.19 8.69 -11.85
N LEU A 342 -13.66 7.44 -11.83
CA LEU A 342 -13.99 6.71 -10.60
C LEU A 342 -12.75 6.49 -9.73
N LEU A 343 -11.62 6.09 -10.33
CA LEU A 343 -10.35 5.92 -9.61
C LEU A 343 -9.87 7.24 -8.96
N VAL A 344 -10.04 8.37 -9.63
CA VAL A 344 -9.62 9.67 -9.12
C VAL A 344 -10.56 10.19 -8.03
N ILE A 345 -11.89 10.02 -8.18
CA ILE A 345 -12.89 10.42 -7.17
C ILE A 345 -12.60 9.75 -5.81
N ARG A 346 -12.26 8.45 -5.82
CA ARG A 346 -11.91 7.69 -4.60
C ARG A 346 -10.74 8.31 -3.83
N LYS A 347 -9.78 8.93 -4.53
CA LYS A 347 -8.61 9.57 -3.93
C LYS A 347 -8.93 10.93 -3.29
N ILE A 348 -10.05 11.55 -3.66
CA ILE A 348 -10.48 12.84 -3.12
C ILE A 348 -11.20 12.66 -1.77
N HIS A 349 -12.05 11.63 -1.65
CA HIS A 349 -12.90 11.43 -0.47
C HIS A 349 -12.17 11.48 0.89
N PRO A 350 -11.00 10.82 1.08
CA PRO A 350 -10.30 10.82 2.35
C PRO A 350 -9.73 12.19 2.75
N CYS A 351 -9.51 13.10 1.79
CA CYS A 351 -8.94 14.42 2.06
C CYS A 351 -9.97 15.46 2.54
N LEU A 352 -11.24 15.09 2.62
CA LEU A 352 -12.35 15.98 2.95
C LEU A 352 -12.68 15.90 4.45
N PRO A 353 -12.86 17.04 5.16
CA PRO A 353 -13.27 17.01 6.56
C PRO A 353 -14.70 16.47 6.71
N SER A 354 -14.99 16.00 7.91
CA SER A 354 -16.31 15.58 8.35
C SER A 354 -17.27 16.77 8.37
N PHE A 355 -18.50 16.50 7.96
CA PHE A 355 -19.60 17.46 8.00
C PHE A 355 -20.80 16.94 8.79
N LYS A 356 -20.52 16.16 9.85
CA LYS A 356 -21.50 15.85 10.90
C LYS A 356 -22.13 17.13 11.47
N ALA A 357 -23.33 16.98 12.02
CA ALA A 357 -24.09 18.09 12.61
C ALA A 357 -23.31 18.88 13.68
N GLU A 358 -22.46 18.20 14.45
CA GLU A 358 -21.59 18.83 15.45
C GLU A 358 -20.51 19.73 14.85
N PHE A 359 -20.06 19.45 13.63
CA PHE A 359 -19.06 20.25 12.92
C PHE A 359 -19.68 21.34 12.06
N THR A 360 -20.90 21.17 11.57
CA THR A 360 -21.65 22.22 10.86
C THR A 360 -22.37 23.19 11.79
N ALA A 361 -22.40 22.92 13.10
CA ALA A 361 -22.92 23.82 14.11
C ALA A 361 -22.24 25.20 14.10
N SER A 362 -22.88 26.20 14.69
CA SER A 362 -22.36 27.58 14.71
C SER A 362 -21.03 27.72 15.48
N VAL A 363 -20.76 26.84 16.45
CA VAL A 363 -19.58 26.91 17.32
C VAL A 363 -19.00 25.50 17.57
N PRO A 364 -18.33 24.89 16.57
CA PRO A 364 -17.72 23.56 16.72
C PRO A 364 -16.37 23.63 17.46
N LEU A 365 -15.91 22.49 17.97
CA LEU A 365 -14.57 22.30 18.56
C LEU A 365 -14.20 23.32 19.67
N THR A 366 -15.16 23.64 20.55
CA THR A 366 -14.96 24.66 21.61
C THR A 366 -14.11 24.19 22.78
N ARG A 367 -13.94 22.88 22.96
CA ARG A 367 -13.23 22.29 24.10
C ARG A 367 -11.81 22.81 24.27
N ILE A 368 -11.10 23.05 23.16
CA ILE A 368 -9.72 23.57 23.18
C ILE A 368 -9.62 24.94 23.86
N ARG A 369 -10.66 25.77 23.75
CA ARG A 369 -10.72 27.05 24.45
C ARG A 369 -10.74 26.84 25.96
N ASP A 370 -11.57 25.92 26.43
CA ASP A 370 -11.74 25.69 27.86
C ASP A 370 -10.47 25.03 28.44
N ILE A 371 -9.84 24.11 27.70
CA ILE A 371 -8.52 23.53 28.00
C ILE A 371 -7.46 24.64 28.13
N ALA A 372 -7.38 25.54 27.15
CA ALA A 372 -6.42 26.63 27.13
C ALA A 372 -6.68 27.72 28.18
N HIS A 373 -7.80 27.70 28.91
CA HIS A 373 -8.11 28.63 29.99
C HIS A 373 -7.98 28.05 31.39
N ARG A 374 -7.68 26.75 31.51
CA ARG A 374 -7.52 26.08 32.80
C ARG A 374 -6.47 26.75 33.71
N GLY A 375 -6.68 26.61 35.02
CA GLY A 375 -5.80 27.15 36.07
C GLY A 375 -4.83 26.12 36.65
N ASP A 376 -5.02 24.83 36.34
CA ASP A 376 -4.22 23.70 36.83
C ASP A 376 -3.08 23.30 35.87
N ILE A 377 -2.77 24.13 34.86
CA ILE A 377 -1.68 23.92 33.92
C ILE A 377 -0.65 25.08 33.99
N PRO A 378 0.66 24.80 33.79
CA PRO A 378 1.69 25.85 33.75
C PRO A 378 1.40 26.93 32.70
N HIS A 379 1.84 28.16 32.97
CA HIS A 379 1.61 29.29 32.07
C HIS A 379 2.21 29.06 30.68
N ASP A 380 3.41 28.50 30.59
CA ASP A 380 4.10 28.26 29.33
C ASP A 380 3.32 27.28 28.45
N LEU A 381 2.85 26.17 29.02
CA LEU A 381 2.00 25.20 28.32
C LEU A 381 0.68 25.83 27.85
N LYS A 382 0.10 26.72 28.67
CA LYS A 382 -1.10 27.47 28.32
C LYS A 382 -0.88 28.34 27.07
N GLN A 383 0.26 29.02 26.99
CA GLN A 383 0.62 29.81 25.82
C GLN A 383 0.88 28.93 24.60
N GLU A 384 1.57 27.80 24.78
CA GLU A 384 1.80 26.84 23.71
C GLU A 384 0.51 26.30 23.10
N ILE A 385 -0.44 25.84 23.93
CA ILE A 385 -1.74 25.36 23.45
C ILE A 385 -2.50 26.48 22.73
N LYS A 386 -2.48 27.69 23.29
CA LYS A 386 -3.19 28.84 22.73
C LYS A 386 -2.64 29.24 21.35
N HIS A 387 -1.34 29.41 21.24
CA HIS A 387 -0.68 29.95 20.03
C HIS A 387 -0.38 28.88 18.98
N THR A 388 -0.28 27.61 19.38
CA THR A 388 -0.01 26.51 18.44
C THR A 388 -1.30 25.89 17.90
N ILE A 389 -2.36 25.78 18.72
CA ILE A 389 -3.59 25.03 18.37
C ILE A 389 -4.83 25.93 18.39
N GLN A 390 -5.16 26.55 19.53
CA GLN A 390 -6.45 27.23 19.71
C GLN A 390 -6.67 28.39 18.72
N ASN A 391 -5.69 29.29 18.58
CA ASN A 391 -5.80 30.45 17.72
C ASN A 391 -5.91 30.02 16.24
N LYS A 392 -5.10 29.03 15.84
CA LYS A 392 -5.11 28.47 14.49
C LYS A 392 -6.46 27.85 14.16
N LEU A 393 -6.98 26.96 15.00
CA LEU A 393 -8.26 26.28 14.74
C LEU A 393 -9.44 27.25 14.56
N HIS A 394 -9.41 28.41 15.22
CA HIS A 394 -10.44 29.45 15.11
C HIS A 394 -10.24 30.47 13.98
N ARG A 395 -9.10 30.44 13.30
CA ARG A 395 -8.72 31.38 12.23
C ARG A 395 -8.50 30.68 10.89
N ASN A 396 -7.79 29.56 10.93
CA ASN A 396 -7.42 28.70 9.82
C ASN A 396 -7.23 27.26 10.35
N ALA A 397 -8.34 26.52 10.48
CA ALA A 397 -8.24 25.09 10.73
C ALA A 397 -7.55 24.44 9.52
N GLY A 398 -6.55 23.58 9.72
CA GLY A 398 -5.87 22.85 8.67
C GLY A 398 -5.35 21.50 9.16
N PRO A 399 -4.97 20.58 8.26
CA PRO A 399 -4.41 19.27 8.65
C PRO A 399 -3.23 19.38 9.63
N GLU A 400 -2.46 20.48 9.56
CA GLU A 400 -1.39 20.84 10.50
C GLU A 400 -1.85 20.82 11.97
N ASP A 401 -3.11 21.17 12.24
CA ASP A 401 -3.64 21.28 13.60
C ASP A 401 -3.82 19.93 14.26
N LEU A 402 -4.18 18.88 13.49
CA LEU A 402 -4.25 17.52 14.02
C LEU A 402 -2.84 17.03 14.40
N VAL A 403 -1.87 17.22 13.51
CA VAL A 403 -0.46 16.87 13.75
C VAL A 403 0.10 17.63 14.95
N ALA A 404 -0.21 18.93 15.08
CA ALA A 404 0.20 19.74 16.22
C ALA A 404 -0.46 19.29 17.53
N THR A 405 -1.73 18.88 17.47
CA THR A 405 -2.47 18.37 18.63
C THR A 405 -1.93 17.02 19.08
N GLU A 406 -1.56 16.13 18.16
CA GLU A 406 -0.94 14.85 18.47
C GLU A 406 0.45 14.98 19.06
N ALA A 407 1.29 15.86 18.49
CA ALA A 407 2.58 16.19 19.06
C ALA A 407 2.44 16.79 20.47
N MET A 408 1.42 17.61 20.69
CA MET A 408 1.11 18.16 22.02
C MET A 408 0.66 17.07 22.99
N LEU A 409 -0.21 16.14 22.56
CA LEU A 409 -0.67 15.02 23.37
C LEU A 409 0.53 14.16 23.80
N ALA A 410 1.40 13.79 22.85
CA ALA A 410 2.62 13.05 23.12
C ALA A 410 3.55 13.78 24.11
N LYS A 411 3.65 15.11 24.00
CA LYS A 411 4.42 15.95 24.94
C LYS A 411 3.84 15.90 26.35
N ILE A 412 2.53 16.09 26.52
CA ILE A 412 1.90 16.13 27.85
C ILE A 412 1.75 14.74 28.49
N THR A 413 1.85 13.65 27.72
CA THR A 413 1.81 12.28 28.25
C THR A 413 3.20 11.65 28.42
N LYS A 414 4.28 12.35 28.05
CA LYS A 414 5.65 11.82 28.10
C LYS A 414 6.08 11.39 29.51
N GLU A 415 5.74 12.19 30.51
CA GLU A 415 6.07 11.94 31.92
C GLU A 415 4.78 11.67 32.72
N PRO A 416 4.50 10.41 33.11
CA PRO A 416 3.30 10.07 33.87
C PRO A 416 3.19 10.87 35.17
N GLY A 417 2.06 11.55 35.37
CA GLY A 417 1.78 12.32 36.59
C GLY A 417 2.26 13.77 36.59
N GLN A 418 2.96 14.23 35.54
CA GLN A 418 3.39 15.63 35.41
C GLN A 418 2.21 16.61 35.34
N TYR A 419 1.10 16.20 34.70
CA TYR A 419 -0.12 16.99 34.56
C TYR A 419 -1.33 16.25 35.15
N GLY A 420 -2.34 17.02 35.57
CA GLY A 420 -3.56 16.46 36.16
C GLY A 420 -4.30 15.52 35.21
N LYS A 421 -4.74 14.36 35.72
CA LYS A 421 -5.50 13.36 34.93
C LYS A 421 -6.70 13.97 34.21
N ALA A 422 -7.42 14.87 34.86
CA ALA A 422 -8.58 15.56 34.28
C ALA A 422 -8.23 16.47 33.09
N PHE A 423 -7.04 17.09 33.08
CA PHE A 423 -6.57 17.87 31.93
C PHE A 423 -6.21 16.96 30.76
N ILE A 424 -5.44 15.91 31.02
CA ILE A 424 -5.03 14.92 29.99
C ILE A 424 -6.28 14.29 29.36
N GLU A 425 -7.27 13.90 30.16
CA GLU A 425 -8.51 13.31 29.67
C GLU A 425 -9.30 14.28 28.78
N GLN A 426 -9.45 15.54 29.18
CA GLN A 426 -10.09 16.54 28.32
C GLN A 426 -9.32 16.77 27.02
N PHE A 427 -7.99 16.73 27.06
CA PHE A 427 -7.15 16.86 25.87
C PHE A 427 -7.29 15.66 24.93
N LYS A 428 -7.37 14.43 25.47
CA LYS A 428 -7.67 13.22 24.69
C LYS A 428 -9.02 13.30 24.00
N ILE A 429 -10.07 13.73 24.71
CA ILE A 429 -11.39 13.93 24.11
C ILE A 429 -11.33 14.96 22.97
N PHE A 430 -10.64 16.08 23.19
CA PHE A 430 -10.45 17.09 22.13
C PHE A 430 -9.68 16.52 20.92
N HIS A 431 -8.63 15.73 21.15
CA HIS A 431 -7.90 15.06 20.08
C HIS A 431 -8.80 14.11 19.29
N CYS A 432 -9.66 13.32 19.95
CA CYS A 432 -10.66 12.48 19.27
C CYS A 432 -11.67 13.30 18.45
N GLU A 433 -12.18 14.43 18.98
CA GLU A 433 -13.07 15.34 18.24
C GLU A 433 -12.38 15.88 16.98
N LEU A 434 -11.11 16.26 17.08
CA LEU A 434 -10.32 16.77 15.96
C LEU A 434 -10.03 15.67 14.93
N LYS A 435 -9.69 14.47 15.39
CA LYS A 435 -9.46 13.29 14.55
C LYS A 435 -10.71 12.92 13.75
N ASP A 436 -11.90 12.97 14.36
CA ASP A 436 -13.16 12.77 13.64
C ASP A 436 -13.47 13.91 12.66
N PHE A 437 -13.17 15.17 13.02
CA PHE A 437 -13.31 16.30 12.11
C PHE A 437 -12.47 16.13 10.83
N PHE A 438 -11.24 15.61 10.93
CA PHE A 438 -10.40 15.32 9.77
C PHE A 438 -10.63 13.95 9.13
N ASN A 439 -11.62 13.18 9.62
CA ASN A 439 -11.84 11.79 9.20
C ASN A 439 -10.59 10.89 9.33
N ALA A 440 -9.68 11.19 10.25
CA ALA A 440 -8.39 10.52 10.43
C ALA A 440 -8.46 9.37 11.46
N GLY A 441 -9.65 8.77 11.62
CA GLY A 441 -9.89 7.65 12.52
C GLY A 441 -9.26 6.34 12.04
N SER A 442 -9.00 5.41 12.95
CA SER A 442 -8.64 4.05 12.58
C SER A 442 -9.81 3.36 11.87
N LEU A 443 -9.54 2.26 11.14
CA LEU A 443 -10.59 1.53 10.44
C LEU A 443 -11.69 1.04 11.40
N VAL A 444 -11.31 0.59 12.60
CA VAL A 444 -12.27 0.09 13.60
C VAL A 444 -13.17 1.23 14.07
N GLU A 445 -12.60 2.38 14.41
CA GLU A 445 -13.37 3.57 14.81
C GLU A 445 -14.32 4.03 13.70
N GLN A 446 -13.90 4.01 12.42
CA GLN A 446 -14.78 4.37 11.32
C GLN A 446 -15.94 3.38 11.16
N LEU A 447 -15.69 2.08 11.30
CA LEU A 447 -16.72 1.04 11.20
C LEU A 447 -17.74 1.13 12.34
N GLU A 448 -17.29 1.46 13.56
CA GLU A 448 -18.17 1.68 14.70
C GLU A 448 -19.20 2.78 14.39
N LEU A 449 -18.80 3.86 13.71
CA LEU A 449 -19.69 4.98 13.35
C LEU A 449 -20.83 4.60 12.39
N ILE A 450 -20.69 3.54 11.60
CA ILE A 450 -21.73 3.10 10.67
C ILE A 450 -22.59 1.97 11.24
N THR A 451 -22.23 1.42 12.42
CA THR A 451 -22.88 0.25 13.01
C THR A 451 -24.40 0.39 13.05
N GLU A 452 -24.94 1.46 13.63
CA GLU A 452 -26.38 1.67 13.79
C GLU A 452 -27.16 1.81 12.47
N SER A 453 -26.44 2.06 11.35
CA SER A 453 -27.05 2.25 10.03
C SER A 453 -27.07 0.97 9.19
N LEU A 454 -26.43 -0.11 9.65
CA LEU A 454 -26.38 -1.39 8.95
C LEU A 454 -27.68 -2.18 9.16
N ASP A 455 -28.02 -3.03 8.18
CA ASP A 455 -29.07 -4.02 8.35
C ASP A 455 -28.55 -5.23 9.15
N GLU A 456 -29.43 -6.18 9.49
CA GLU A 456 -29.05 -7.38 10.25
C GLU A 456 -27.88 -8.15 9.60
N LYS A 457 -27.84 -8.19 8.26
CA LYS A 457 -26.75 -8.85 7.51
C LYS A 457 -25.44 -8.07 7.64
N GLY A 458 -25.49 -6.74 7.51
CA GLY A 458 -24.35 -5.86 7.69
C GLY A 458 -23.77 -5.96 9.10
N HIS A 459 -24.62 -5.98 10.14
CA HIS A 459 -24.19 -6.19 11.52
C HIS A 459 -23.45 -7.52 11.72
N LEU A 460 -24.01 -8.62 11.22
CA LEU A 460 -23.37 -9.94 11.31
C LEU A 460 -22.00 -9.97 10.60
N ALA A 461 -21.91 -9.36 9.41
CA ALA A 461 -20.65 -9.27 8.67
C ALA A 461 -19.62 -8.39 9.37
N LEU A 462 -20.06 -7.28 9.98
CA LEU A 462 -19.21 -6.37 10.74
C LEU A 462 -18.65 -7.07 11.98
N THR A 463 -19.49 -7.69 12.79
CA THR A 463 -19.05 -8.44 13.98
C THR A 463 -18.07 -9.55 13.59
N LEU A 464 -18.40 -10.33 12.55
CA LEU A 464 -17.50 -11.38 12.08
C LEU A 464 -16.13 -10.84 11.64
N PHE A 465 -16.11 -9.70 10.93
CA PHE A 465 -14.86 -9.08 10.52
C PHE A 465 -14.04 -8.58 11.71
N LEU A 466 -14.66 -7.87 12.65
CA LEU A 466 -13.99 -7.35 13.85
C LEU A 466 -13.42 -8.50 14.70
N ASP A 467 -14.19 -9.57 14.90
CA ASP A 467 -13.71 -10.78 15.59
C ASP A 467 -12.50 -11.40 14.87
N CYS A 468 -12.55 -11.51 13.54
CA CYS A 468 -11.42 -12.04 12.77
C CYS A 468 -10.19 -11.13 12.90
N LYS A 469 -10.37 -9.81 12.83
CA LYS A 469 -9.28 -8.84 12.98
C LYS A 469 -8.63 -8.94 14.36
N VAL A 470 -9.41 -8.98 15.44
CA VAL A 470 -8.88 -9.14 16.81
C VAL A 470 -8.12 -10.45 16.97
N ASN A 471 -8.66 -11.56 16.45
CA ASN A 471 -7.98 -12.86 16.49
C ASN A 471 -6.66 -12.85 15.70
N LEU A 472 -6.62 -12.14 14.56
CA LEU A 472 -5.42 -12.00 13.76
C LEU A 472 -4.35 -11.15 14.48
N ASP A 473 -4.74 -10.02 15.05
CA ASP A 473 -3.83 -9.09 15.72
C ASP A 473 -3.26 -9.70 17.02
N THR A 474 -4.06 -10.48 17.76
CA THR A 474 -3.61 -11.22 18.96
C THR A 474 -2.69 -12.40 18.66
N SER A 475 -2.76 -12.98 17.46
CA SER A 475 -1.92 -14.11 17.06
C SER A 475 -0.49 -13.71 16.65
N GLY A 476 -0.20 -12.41 16.51
CA GLY A 476 1.12 -11.88 16.14
C GLY A 476 1.67 -12.44 14.82
N GLU A 477 3.00 -12.46 14.67
CA GLU A 477 3.69 -13.02 13.48
C GLU A 477 3.50 -14.54 13.31
N SER A 478 2.96 -15.23 14.33
CA SER A 478 2.62 -16.66 14.27
C SER A 478 1.25 -16.95 13.63
N SER A 479 0.53 -15.90 13.19
CA SER A 479 -0.77 -16.05 12.54
C SER A 479 -0.65 -16.93 11.29
N GLY A 480 -1.27 -18.12 11.34
CA GLY A 480 -1.28 -19.04 10.21
C GLY A 480 -2.06 -18.48 9.03
N ILE A 481 -1.71 -18.94 7.82
CA ILE A 481 -2.41 -18.63 6.55
C ILE A 481 -3.94 -18.76 6.68
N PHE A 482 -4.42 -19.69 7.51
CA PHE A 482 -5.84 -19.89 7.78
C PHE A 482 -6.53 -18.64 8.36
N GLU A 483 -5.98 -18.02 9.41
CA GLU A 483 -6.60 -16.83 10.03
C GLU A 483 -6.50 -15.60 9.13
N LEU A 484 -5.40 -15.47 8.37
CA LEU A 484 -5.27 -14.45 7.32
C LEU A 484 -6.38 -14.61 6.27
N MET A 485 -6.54 -15.82 5.72
CA MET A 485 -7.57 -16.10 4.71
C MET A 485 -9.00 -15.88 5.25
N LYS A 486 -9.27 -16.27 6.49
CA LYS A 486 -10.56 -16.03 7.14
C LYS A 486 -10.85 -14.54 7.28
N THR A 487 -9.87 -13.75 7.70
CA THR A 487 -9.98 -12.28 7.84
C THR A 487 -10.17 -11.60 6.49
N MET A 488 -9.44 -12.03 5.46
CA MET A 488 -9.61 -11.51 4.09
C MET A 488 -11.01 -11.79 3.54
N ARG A 489 -11.56 -12.98 3.79
CA ARG A 489 -12.92 -13.35 3.37
C ARG A 489 -13.99 -12.53 4.10
N SER A 490 -13.88 -12.36 5.42
CA SER A 490 -14.83 -11.57 6.20
C SER A 490 -14.78 -10.09 5.81
N LEU A 491 -13.58 -9.54 5.57
CA LEU A 491 -13.40 -8.20 5.01
C LEU A 491 -14.08 -8.04 3.66
N ASN A 492 -13.85 -8.97 2.74
CA ASN A 492 -14.42 -8.91 1.39
C ASN A 492 -15.96 -8.94 1.43
N ALA A 493 -16.53 -9.77 2.30
CA ALA A 493 -17.98 -9.83 2.50
C ALA A 493 -18.55 -8.52 3.08
N LEU A 494 -17.90 -7.95 4.10
CA LEU A 494 -18.31 -6.68 4.69
C LEU A 494 -18.24 -5.54 3.68
N ARG A 495 -17.13 -5.42 2.94
CA ARG A 495 -16.95 -4.37 1.92
C ARG A 495 -18.00 -4.47 0.82
N PHE A 496 -18.34 -5.69 0.38
CA PHE A 496 -19.42 -5.91 -0.58
C PHE A 496 -20.78 -5.38 -0.06
N ILE A 497 -21.15 -5.66 1.19
CA ILE A 497 -22.40 -5.17 1.78
C ILE A 497 -22.43 -3.64 1.84
N ILE A 498 -21.34 -3.01 2.26
CA ILE A 498 -21.23 -1.54 2.32
C ILE A 498 -21.39 -0.94 0.91
N ILE A 499 -20.71 -1.49 -0.10
CA ILE A 499 -20.85 -1.03 -1.49
C ILE A 499 -22.28 -1.20 -1.99
N LYS A 500 -22.94 -2.32 -1.68
CA LYS A 500 -24.35 -2.54 -2.03
C LYS A 500 -25.28 -1.50 -1.42
N GLY A 501 -25.02 -1.03 -0.19
CA GLY A 501 -25.78 0.10 0.36
C GLY A 501 -25.53 1.42 -0.38
N LEU A 502 -24.30 1.63 -0.85
CA LEU A 502 -23.89 2.82 -1.61
C LEU A 502 -24.45 2.85 -3.05
N GLU A 503 -24.76 1.71 -3.67
CA GLU A 503 -25.33 1.61 -5.04
C GLU A 503 -26.66 2.36 -5.21
N SER A 504 -27.38 2.62 -4.12
CA SER A 504 -28.63 3.41 -4.14
C SER A 504 -28.46 4.86 -4.62
N GLY A 505 -27.22 5.35 -4.70
CA GLY A 505 -26.88 6.71 -5.09
C GLY A 505 -27.31 7.75 -4.06
N LEU A 506 -27.06 9.02 -4.35
CA LEU A 506 -27.53 10.13 -3.51
C LEU A 506 -28.85 10.69 -4.03
N ARG A 507 -29.91 10.66 -3.19
CA ARG A 507 -31.20 11.26 -3.53
C ARG A 507 -31.13 12.80 -3.44
N ASN A 508 -31.90 13.48 -4.28
CA ASN A 508 -31.96 14.95 -4.30
C ASN A 508 -32.55 15.55 -3.01
N ASP A 509 -33.37 14.79 -2.29
CA ASP A 509 -34.04 15.16 -1.04
C ASP A 509 -33.36 14.57 0.21
N ALA A 510 -32.14 14.05 0.07
CA ALA A 510 -31.39 13.48 1.20
C ALA A 510 -31.12 14.53 2.29
N SER A 511 -31.41 14.19 3.55
CA SER A 511 -31.09 15.04 4.70
C SER A 511 -29.58 15.18 4.90
N ASP A 512 -29.15 16.25 5.55
CA ASP A 512 -27.72 16.45 5.89
C ASP A 512 -27.14 15.30 6.71
N SER A 513 -27.93 14.73 7.62
CA SER A 513 -27.54 13.54 8.39
C SER A 513 -27.33 12.31 7.51
N ALA A 514 -28.17 12.10 6.48
CA ALA A 514 -28.04 11.00 5.54
C ALA A 514 -26.79 11.17 4.65
N ILE A 515 -26.50 12.40 4.21
CA ILE A 515 -25.30 12.71 3.43
C ILE A 515 -24.04 12.48 4.29
N ALA A 516 -24.07 12.91 5.56
CA ALA A 516 -22.95 12.70 6.49
C ALA A 516 -22.73 11.22 6.78
N MET A 517 -23.80 10.45 6.98
CA MET A 517 -23.71 8.99 7.12
C MET A 517 -23.13 8.35 5.85
N ARG A 518 -23.53 8.81 4.66
CA ARG A 518 -22.98 8.33 3.39
C ARG A 518 -21.47 8.61 3.27
N GLN A 519 -20.97 9.74 3.78
CA GLN A 519 -19.52 10.00 3.86
C GLN A 519 -18.82 8.93 4.70
N LYS A 520 -19.38 8.57 5.85
CA LYS A 520 -18.81 7.53 6.72
C LYS A 520 -18.81 6.15 6.05
N TRP A 521 -19.89 5.79 5.35
CA TRP A 521 -19.92 4.56 4.54
C TRP A 521 -18.82 4.53 3.47
N ARG A 522 -18.63 5.64 2.74
CA ARG A 522 -17.59 5.75 1.72
C ARG A 522 -16.19 5.62 2.32
N LEU A 523 -15.93 6.25 3.45
CA LEU A 523 -14.64 6.17 4.13
C LEU A 523 -14.36 4.78 4.70
N CYS A 524 -15.37 4.11 5.27
CA CYS A 524 -15.25 2.70 5.67
C CYS A 524 -14.93 1.80 4.49
N GLU A 525 -15.59 2.03 3.35
CA GLU A 525 -15.38 1.25 2.13
C GLU A 525 -13.95 1.39 1.58
N ILE A 526 -13.40 2.61 1.58
CA ILE A 526 -12.00 2.87 1.21
C ILE A 526 -11.04 2.28 2.25
N GLY A 527 -11.30 2.48 3.55
CA GLY A 527 -10.45 1.94 4.61
C GLY A 527 -10.40 0.40 4.62
N LEU A 528 -11.48 -0.28 4.22
CA LEU A 528 -11.46 -1.73 4.02
C LEU A 528 -10.59 -2.15 2.81
N GLU A 529 -10.55 -1.35 1.74
CA GLU A 529 -9.62 -1.57 0.62
C GLU A 529 -8.16 -1.43 1.09
N ASP A 530 -7.85 -0.37 1.84
CA ASP A 530 -6.51 -0.12 2.38
C ASP A 530 -6.06 -1.24 3.32
N TYR A 531 -6.96 -1.75 4.18
CA TYR A 531 -6.63 -2.89 5.02
C TYR A 531 -6.53 -4.20 4.22
N SER A 532 -7.28 -4.35 3.12
CA SER A 532 -7.14 -5.50 2.22
C SER A 532 -5.74 -5.55 1.59
N PHE A 533 -5.15 -4.41 1.25
CA PHE A 533 -3.76 -4.32 0.80
C PHE A 533 -2.80 -4.89 1.85
N VAL A 534 -2.97 -4.51 3.13
CA VAL A 534 -2.13 -5.01 4.23
C VAL A 534 -2.26 -6.53 4.36
N LEU A 535 -3.48 -7.07 4.33
CA LEU A 535 -3.72 -8.51 4.44
C LEU A 535 -3.13 -9.30 3.26
N LEU A 536 -3.28 -8.80 2.02
CA LEU A 536 -2.69 -9.41 0.84
C LEU A 536 -1.15 -9.39 0.89
N SER A 537 -0.57 -8.30 1.36
CA SER A 537 0.88 -8.18 1.56
C SER A 537 1.38 -9.21 2.59
N ARG A 538 0.72 -9.31 3.75
CA ARG A 538 1.02 -10.33 4.78
C ARG A 538 0.90 -11.75 4.23
N PHE A 539 -0.16 -12.04 3.46
CA PHE A 539 -0.36 -13.34 2.81
C PHE A 539 0.77 -13.66 1.83
N LEU A 540 1.16 -12.71 0.98
CA LEU A 540 2.25 -12.87 0.02
C LEU A 540 3.58 -13.16 0.73
N ASN A 541 3.89 -12.42 1.79
CA ASN A 541 5.11 -12.65 2.57
C ASN A 541 5.10 -14.04 3.24
N ALA A 542 3.94 -14.49 3.76
CA ALA A 542 3.80 -15.83 4.32
C ALA A 542 3.99 -16.93 3.25
N LEU A 543 3.45 -16.71 2.05
CA LEU A 543 3.62 -17.64 0.92
C LEU A 543 5.07 -17.67 0.42
N GLU A 544 5.75 -16.52 0.37
CA GLU A 544 7.18 -16.44 0.04
C GLU A 544 8.04 -17.15 1.09
N ALA A 545 7.72 -17.02 2.39
CA ALA A 545 8.41 -17.73 3.47
C ALA A 545 8.29 -19.26 3.37
N LEU A 546 7.20 -19.78 2.79
CA LEU A 546 7.05 -21.20 2.50
C LEU A 546 7.90 -21.68 1.30
N GLY A 547 8.51 -20.76 0.54
CA GLY A 547 9.29 -21.05 -0.66
C GLY A 547 8.61 -20.59 -1.97
N GLY A 548 7.48 -19.87 -1.87
CA GLY A 548 6.82 -19.18 -2.98
C GLY A 548 6.48 -20.09 -4.16
N ALA A 549 6.82 -19.64 -5.36
CA ALA A 549 6.48 -20.34 -6.60
C ALA A 549 7.08 -21.75 -6.69
N LYS A 550 8.31 -21.94 -6.17
CA LYS A 550 8.97 -23.25 -6.18
C LYS A 550 8.25 -24.23 -5.26
N TRP A 551 7.90 -23.79 -4.05
CA TRP A 551 7.13 -24.61 -3.12
C TRP A 551 5.79 -25.08 -3.71
N LEU A 552 5.08 -24.19 -4.42
CA LEU A 552 3.82 -24.56 -5.08
C LEU A 552 4.04 -25.61 -6.18
N ALA A 553 5.09 -25.48 -6.99
CA ALA A 553 5.41 -26.45 -8.04
C ALA A 553 5.85 -27.81 -7.45
N ASP A 554 6.74 -27.80 -6.46
CA ASP A 554 7.24 -29.01 -5.79
C ASP A 554 6.09 -29.78 -5.11
N ASN A 555 5.08 -29.08 -4.57
CA ASN A 555 3.89 -29.72 -3.99
C ASN A 555 2.99 -30.42 -5.02
N VAL A 556 2.99 -29.96 -6.28
CA VAL A 556 2.29 -30.68 -7.35
C VAL A 556 2.98 -32.02 -7.62
N GLU A 557 4.31 -32.04 -7.62
CA GLU A 557 5.11 -33.27 -7.80
C GLU A 557 4.90 -34.27 -6.66
N SER A 558 4.70 -33.77 -5.43
CA SER A 558 4.38 -34.59 -4.26
C SER A 558 2.89 -34.94 -4.11
N LYS A 559 2.06 -34.68 -5.14
CA LYS A 559 0.61 -34.93 -5.18
C LYS A 559 -0.22 -34.13 -4.17
N ASN A 560 0.32 -33.03 -3.64
CA ASN A 560 -0.35 -32.15 -2.69
C ASN A 560 -0.90 -30.88 -3.38
N VAL A 561 -1.85 -31.05 -4.30
CA VAL A 561 -2.35 -29.93 -5.12
C VAL A 561 -3.30 -28.99 -4.36
N SER A 562 -3.76 -29.37 -3.17
CA SER A 562 -4.55 -28.49 -2.29
C SER A 562 -3.76 -27.25 -1.82
N SER A 563 -2.43 -27.28 -1.92
CA SER A 563 -1.53 -26.14 -1.66
C SER A 563 -1.85 -24.91 -2.52
N TRP A 564 -2.52 -25.08 -3.67
CA TRP A 564 -2.95 -24.00 -4.56
C TRP A 564 -4.26 -23.32 -4.15
N ASN A 565 -5.05 -23.91 -3.25
CA ASN A 565 -6.38 -23.41 -2.91
C ASN A 565 -6.35 -22.05 -2.22
N ASP A 566 -5.46 -21.86 -1.24
CA ASP A 566 -5.35 -20.59 -0.52
C ASP A 566 -4.77 -19.48 -1.41
N PRO A 567 -3.69 -19.70 -2.19
CA PRO A 567 -3.20 -18.69 -3.13
C PRO A 567 -4.23 -18.29 -4.20
N LEU A 568 -4.99 -19.25 -4.75
CA LEU A 568 -6.07 -18.93 -5.68
C LEU A 568 -7.22 -18.19 -4.98
N GLY A 569 -7.57 -18.60 -3.75
CA GLY A 569 -8.53 -17.89 -2.92
C GLY A 569 -8.13 -16.44 -2.65
N ALA A 570 -6.85 -16.19 -2.36
CA ALA A 570 -6.30 -14.86 -2.16
C ALA A 570 -6.36 -14.03 -3.45
N LEU A 571 -6.06 -14.63 -4.60
CA LEU A 571 -6.16 -13.96 -5.90
C LEU A 571 -7.61 -13.61 -6.25
N ILE A 572 -8.56 -14.52 -6.01
CA ILE A 572 -10.00 -14.25 -6.17
C ILE A 572 -10.42 -13.05 -5.33
N ILE A 573 -10.00 -13.01 -4.06
CA ILE A 573 -10.28 -11.86 -3.17
C ILE A 573 -9.67 -10.59 -3.76
N GLY A 574 -8.40 -10.61 -4.15
CA GLY A 574 -7.71 -9.47 -4.73
C GLY A 574 -8.38 -8.92 -6.02
N VAL A 575 -8.75 -9.80 -6.95
CA VAL A 575 -9.48 -9.42 -8.18
C VAL A 575 -10.87 -8.85 -7.84
N ASN A 576 -11.58 -9.45 -6.87
CA ASN A 576 -12.86 -8.91 -6.41
C ASN A 576 -12.69 -7.51 -5.80
N GLN A 577 -11.64 -7.26 -5.03
CA GLN A 577 -11.35 -5.94 -4.46
C GLN A 577 -11.16 -4.88 -5.56
N LEU A 578 -10.50 -5.21 -6.67
CA LEU A 578 -10.38 -4.30 -7.83
C LEU A 578 -11.74 -4.00 -8.46
N GLY A 579 -12.58 -5.03 -8.64
CA GLY A 579 -13.95 -4.88 -9.14
C GLY A 579 -14.82 -4.01 -8.22
N LEU A 580 -14.71 -4.20 -6.91
CA LEU A 580 -15.38 -3.38 -5.88
C LEU A 580 -14.93 -1.91 -5.92
N SER A 581 -13.68 -1.65 -6.28
CA SER A 581 -13.16 -0.30 -6.54
C SER A 581 -13.61 0.28 -7.89
N SER A 582 -14.58 -0.36 -8.56
CA SER A 582 -15.14 0.01 -9.87
C SER A 582 -14.14 -0.09 -11.03
N TRP A 583 -13.06 -0.85 -10.87
CA TRP A 583 -12.15 -1.16 -11.97
C TRP A 583 -12.65 -2.35 -12.78
N LYS A 584 -13.16 -2.11 -13.99
CA LYS A 584 -13.65 -3.13 -14.95
C LYS A 584 -14.40 -4.29 -14.24
N PRO A 585 -15.53 -3.99 -13.56
CA PRO A 585 -16.18 -4.96 -12.66
C PRO A 585 -16.63 -6.23 -13.39
N GLU A 586 -17.03 -6.15 -14.66
CA GLU A 586 -17.41 -7.31 -15.47
C GLU A 586 -16.22 -8.23 -15.76
N GLU A 587 -15.04 -7.64 -16.03
CA GLU A 587 -13.80 -8.39 -16.26
C GLU A 587 -13.30 -9.04 -14.97
N CYS A 588 -13.34 -8.30 -13.86
CA CYS A 588 -13.01 -8.84 -12.54
C CYS A 588 -13.94 -10.01 -12.17
N ALA A 589 -15.24 -9.88 -12.44
CA ALA A 589 -16.21 -10.95 -12.19
C ALA A 589 -15.94 -12.19 -13.08
N ALA A 590 -15.60 -11.99 -14.36
CA ALA A 590 -15.25 -13.09 -15.26
C ALA A 590 -14.01 -13.85 -14.76
N ILE A 591 -12.93 -13.14 -14.45
CA ILE A 591 -11.69 -13.73 -13.92
C ILE A 591 -11.94 -14.43 -12.58
N GLY A 592 -12.70 -13.79 -11.67
CA GLY A 592 -13.08 -14.38 -10.39
C GLY A 592 -13.85 -15.69 -10.54
N ASN A 593 -14.81 -15.75 -11.46
CA ASN A 593 -15.58 -16.97 -11.75
C ASN A 593 -14.71 -18.07 -12.38
N GLU A 594 -13.77 -17.72 -13.25
CA GLU A 594 -12.81 -18.69 -13.81
C GLU A 594 -11.92 -19.30 -12.70
N LEU A 595 -11.37 -18.46 -11.83
CA LEU A 595 -10.54 -18.90 -10.70
C LEU A 595 -11.32 -19.76 -9.70
N LEU A 596 -12.58 -19.41 -9.40
CA LEU A 596 -13.46 -20.22 -8.57
C LEU A 596 -13.74 -21.59 -9.19
N ALA A 597 -13.99 -21.63 -10.50
CA ALA A 597 -14.20 -22.90 -11.21
C ALA A 597 -12.97 -23.82 -11.12
N TRP A 598 -11.76 -23.27 -11.08
CA TRP A 598 -10.54 -24.06 -10.84
C TRP A 598 -10.50 -24.64 -9.42
N GLN A 599 -10.85 -23.83 -8.42
CA GLN A 599 -10.90 -24.27 -7.04
C GLN A 599 -11.95 -25.36 -6.79
N GLU A 600 -13.12 -25.27 -7.45
CA GLU A 600 -14.22 -26.24 -7.31
C GLU A 600 -14.00 -27.54 -8.08
N ARG A 601 -13.51 -27.46 -9.33
CA ARG A 601 -13.23 -28.67 -10.13
C ARG A 601 -12.08 -29.46 -9.53
N GLY A 602 -11.12 -28.79 -8.91
CA GLY A 602 -9.89 -29.40 -8.41
C GLY A 602 -8.94 -29.77 -9.55
N PHE A 603 -7.72 -30.13 -9.16
CA PHE A 603 -6.64 -30.44 -10.07
C PHE A 603 -6.51 -31.95 -10.27
N PHE A 604 -7.16 -32.46 -11.31
CA PHE A 604 -7.15 -33.90 -11.61
C PHE A 604 -5.81 -34.36 -12.19
N GLU A 605 -5.38 -35.58 -11.83
CA GLU A 605 -4.18 -36.22 -12.39
C GLU A 605 -4.35 -36.58 -13.88
N ARG A 606 -5.60 -36.73 -14.37
CA ARG A 606 -5.93 -37.00 -15.77
C ARG A 606 -7.19 -36.27 -16.18
N GLU A 607 -7.19 -35.75 -17.40
CA GLU A 607 -8.39 -35.22 -18.05
C GLU A 607 -8.50 -35.91 -19.43
N GLY A 608 -9.37 -36.92 -19.51
CA GLY A 608 -9.44 -37.81 -20.69
C GLY A 608 -8.20 -38.73 -20.78
N SER A 609 -7.55 -38.75 -21.96
CA SER A 609 -6.33 -39.52 -22.22
C SER A 609 -5.03 -38.75 -22.00
N GLU A 610 -5.11 -37.46 -21.70
CA GLU A 610 -3.96 -36.57 -21.57
C GLU A 610 -3.53 -36.40 -20.11
N ASP A 611 -2.29 -35.94 -19.91
CA ASP A 611 -1.78 -35.60 -18.59
C ASP A 611 -2.58 -34.42 -18.03
N GLY A 612 -3.36 -34.69 -16.99
CA GLY A 612 -4.21 -33.69 -16.36
C GLY A 612 -3.39 -32.51 -15.85
N LYS A 613 -2.14 -32.77 -15.41
CA LYS A 613 -1.19 -31.74 -14.96
C LYS A 613 -0.94 -30.69 -16.02
N ILE A 614 -0.68 -31.11 -17.25
CA ILE A 614 -0.38 -30.21 -18.37
C ILE A 614 -1.63 -29.39 -18.71
N ILE A 615 -2.79 -30.05 -18.81
CA ILE A 615 -4.03 -29.38 -19.21
C ILE A 615 -4.43 -28.32 -18.20
N TRP A 616 -4.54 -28.66 -16.92
CA TRP A 616 -5.00 -27.68 -15.94
C TRP A 616 -3.97 -26.55 -15.75
N ALA A 617 -2.67 -26.84 -15.81
CA ALA A 617 -1.65 -25.81 -15.64
C ALA A 617 -1.62 -24.81 -16.81
N LEU A 618 -1.81 -25.27 -18.06
CA LEU A 618 -1.96 -24.38 -19.21
C LEU A 618 -3.21 -23.51 -19.13
N ARG A 619 -4.35 -24.09 -18.76
CA ARG A 619 -5.60 -23.33 -18.66
C ARG A 619 -5.57 -22.36 -17.48
N LEU A 620 -4.99 -22.76 -16.34
CA LEU A 620 -4.77 -21.87 -15.20
C LEU A 620 -3.83 -20.73 -15.57
N LYS A 621 -2.72 -21.00 -16.27
CA LYS A 621 -1.82 -19.95 -16.81
C LYS A 621 -2.61 -18.91 -17.60
N ALA A 622 -3.50 -19.33 -18.51
CA ALA A 622 -4.30 -18.40 -19.31
C ALA A 622 -5.18 -17.47 -18.45
N THR A 623 -5.84 -17.98 -17.41
CA THR A 623 -6.61 -17.15 -16.46
C THR A 623 -5.70 -16.22 -15.66
N LEU A 624 -4.52 -16.68 -15.24
CA LEU A 624 -3.54 -15.86 -14.52
C LEU A 624 -2.93 -14.75 -15.39
N ASP A 625 -2.67 -15.00 -16.68
CA ASP A 625 -2.21 -14.01 -17.65
C ASP A 625 -3.29 -12.95 -17.91
N ARG A 626 -4.56 -13.34 -17.90
CA ARG A 626 -5.70 -12.42 -17.94
C ARG A 626 -5.76 -11.54 -16.69
N ALA A 627 -5.54 -12.12 -15.50
CA ALA A 627 -5.46 -11.36 -14.26
C ALA A 627 -4.26 -10.39 -14.21
N LYS A 628 -3.08 -10.78 -14.73
CA LYS A 628 -1.90 -9.90 -14.83
C LYS A 628 -2.16 -8.72 -15.77
N ARG A 629 -2.77 -8.96 -16.94
CA ARG A 629 -3.15 -7.88 -17.87
C ARG A 629 -4.12 -6.89 -17.26
N LEU A 630 -5.10 -7.36 -16.48
CA LEU A 630 -6.03 -6.49 -15.75
C LEU A 630 -5.29 -5.50 -14.81
N THR A 631 -4.22 -5.93 -14.14
CA THR A 631 -3.43 -5.07 -13.24
C THR A 631 -2.48 -4.13 -13.99
N GLU A 632 -1.95 -4.56 -15.13
CA GLU A 632 -1.14 -3.72 -16.03
C GLU A 632 -1.97 -2.58 -16.63
N GLU A 633 -3.18 -2.86 -17.11
CA GLU A 633 -4.09 -1.85 -17.64
C GLU A 633 -4.48 -0.81 -16.58
N TYR A 634 -4.65 -1.21 -15.33
CA TYR A 634 -4.90 -0.29 -14.22
C TYR A 634 -3.71 0.66 -14.03
N SER A 635 -2.51 0.09 -13.99
CA SER A 635 -1.27 0.85 -13.77
C SER A 635 -1.03 1.83 -14.91
N GLU A 636 -1.23 1.39 -16.15
CA GLU A 636 -1.17 2.20 -17.36
C GLU A 636 -2.19 3.35 -17.32
N ALA A 637 -3.44 3.08 -16.91
CA ALA A 637 -4.46 4.13 -16.79
C ALA A 637 -4.05 5.24 -15.80
N LEU A 638 -3.38 4.90 -14.69
CA LEU A 638 -2.86 5.89 -13.76
C LEU A 638 -1.62 6.64 -14.30
N LEU A 639 -0.73 5.93 -14.99
CA LEU A 639 0.46 6.50 -15.64
C LEU A 639 0.10 7.42 -16.82
N GLN A 640 -1.06 7.23 -17.44
CA GLN A 640 -1.56 8.14 -18.47
C GLN A 640 -2.07 9.47 -17.90
N ILE A 641 -2.67 9.46 -16.70
CA ILE A 641 -3.37 10.65 -16.17
C ILE A 641 -2.54 11.49 -15.21
N PHE A 642 -1.64 10.91 -14.42
CA PHE A 642 -0.96 11.63 -13.34
C PHE A 642 0.37 12.30 -13.72
N PRO A 643 1.36 11.63 -14.35
CA PRO A 643 2.74 12.12 -14.43
C PRO A 643 2.89 13.55 -14.98
N GLN A 644 2.30 13.85 -16.14
CA GLN A 644 2.39 15.17 -16.75
C GLN A 644 1.71 16.25 -15.89
N LYS A 645 0.54 15.94 -15.33
CA LYS A 645 -0.29 16.86 -14.53
C LYS A 645 0.38 17.17 -13.18
N VAL A 646 0.96 16.15 -12.55
CA VAL A 646 1.74 16.26 -11.32
C VAL A 646 3.03 17.05 -11.55
N GLN A 647 3.75 16.81 -12.65
CA GLN A 647 4.95 17.56 -12.99
C GLN A 647 4.66 19.06 -13.16
N MET A 648 3.59 19.37 -13.88
CA MET A 648 3.16 20.74 -14.12
C MET A 648 2.74 21.45 -12.83
N LEU A 649 1.80 20.87 -12.05
CA LEU A 649 1.35 21.47 -10.79
C LEU A 649 2.46 21.52 -9.75
N GLY A 650 3.31 20.50 -9.69
CA GLY A 650 4.41 20.42 -8.73
C GLY A 650 5.44 21.51 -8.95
N LYS A 651 5.78 21.80 -10.22
CA LYS A 651 6.60 22.96 -10.57
C LYS A 651 5.92 24.28 -10.17
N ALA A 652 4.63 24.42 -10.52
CA ALA A 652 3.88 25.65 -10.29
C ALA A 652 3.68 26.00 -8.82
N LEU A 653 3.47 25.00 -7.96
CA LEU A 653 3.17 25.17 -6.53
C LEU A 653 4.41 25.06 -5.61
N GLY A 654 5.59 24.82 -6.21
CA GLY A 654 6.86 24.72 -5.48
C GLY A 654 7.06 23.42 -4.71
N ILE A 655 6.49 22.30 -5.18
CA ILE A 655 6.59 20.98 -4.53
C ILE A 655 7.98 20.36 -4.80
N ALA A 656 8.51 19.64 -3.81
CA ALA A 656 9.80 18.96 -3.93
C ALA A 656 9.84 17.99 -5.13
N ARG A 657 10.92 18.08 -5.92
CA ARG A 657 11.09 17.29 -7.17
C ARG A 657 10.95 15.79 -6.96
N ASN A 658 11.41 15.27 -5.82
CA ASN A 658 11.31 13.84 -5.50
C ASN A 658 9.85 13.42 -5.33
N SER A 659 9.06 14.15 -4.55
CA SER A 659 7.63 13.89 -4.36
C SER A 659 6.83 13.96 -5.66
N VAL A 660 7.22 14.86 -6.57
CA VAL A 660 6.61 14.97 -7.92
C VAL A 660 6.94 13.75 -8.78
N LYS A 661 8.22 13.34 -8.79
CA LYS A 661 8.71 12.22 -9.63
C LYS A 661 8.10 10.88 -9.23
N THR A 662 7.94 10.62 -7.94
CA THR A 662 7.47 9.32 -7.43
C THR A 662 5.96 9.26 -7.20
N TYR A 663 5.21 10.35 -7.45
CA TYR A 663 3.78 10.43 -7.13
C TYR A 663 2.95 9.28 -7.72
N ALA A 664 2.99 9.11 -9.05
CA ALA A 664 2.14 8.12 -9.73
C ALA A 664 2.53 6.68 -9.35
N GLU A 665 3.83 6.43 -9.20
CA GLU A 665 4.37 5.14 -8.77
C GLU A 665 3.97 4.82 -7.32
N ALA A 666 4.03 5.79 -6.42
CA ALA A 666 3.58 5.63 -5.04
C ALA A 666 2.07 5.33 -4.97
N GLU A 667 1.25 6.00 -5.79
CA GLU A 667 -0.18 5.73 -5.88
C GLU A 667 -0.49 4.30 -6.35
N ILE A 668 0.30 3.76 -7.29
CA ILE A 668 0.14 2.39 -7.77
C ILE A 668 0.60 1.39 -6.69
N ARG A 669 1.77 1.64 -6.07
CA ARG A 669 2.35 0.75 -5.05
C ARG A 669 1.55 0.65 -3.76
N ALA A 670 0.83 1.70 -3.40
CA ALA A 670 -0.03 1.71 -2.22
C ALA A 670 -1.39 1.01 -2.47
N GLY A 671 -1.74 0.68 -3.71
CA GLY A 671 -3.03 0.09 -4.05
C GLY A 671 -3.05 -1.44 -4.04
N VAL A 672 -4.23 -2.03 -3.83
CA VAL A 672 -4.47 -3.48 -3.91
C VAL A 672 -3.98 -4.08 -5.25
N VAL A 673 -4.06 -3.30 -6.34
CA VAL A 673 -3.56 -3.68 -7.67
C VAL A 673 -2.11 -4.18 -7.65
N PHE A 674 -1.25 -3.58 -6.81
CA PHE A 674 0.15 -3.97 -6.70
C PHE A 674 0.30 -5.37 -6.11
N GLN A 675 -0.49 -5.68 -5.07
CA GLN A 675 -0.47 -7.00 -4.44
C GLN A 675 -1.08 -8.07 -5.37
N VAL A 676 -2.15 -7.74 -6.10
CA VAL A 676 -2.74 -8.64 -7.11
C VAL A 676 -1.71 -8.95 -8.21
N SER A 677 -1.00 -7.94 -8.71
CA SER A 677 0.06 -8.11 -9.70
C SER A 677 1.20 -9.02 -9.20
N LYS A 678 1.66 -8.80 -7.96
CA LYS A 678 2.70 -9.63 -7.33
C LYS A 678 2.25 -11.08 -7.17
N LEU A 679 1.01 -11.30 -6.72
CA LEU A 679 0.43 -12.63 -6.56
C LEU A 679 0.24 -13.34 -7.90
N SER A 680 -0.30 -12.66 -8.92
CA SER A 680 -0.40 -13.21 -10.28
C SER A 680 0.96 -13.60 -10.84
N THR A 681 1.99 -12.77 -10.63
CA THR A 681 3.36 -13.06 -11.10
C THR A 681 3.93 -14.30 -10.41
N LEU A 682 3.76 -14.43 -9.09
CA LEU A 682 4.19 -15.60 -8.33
C LEU A 682 3.48 -16.87 -8.82
N LEU A 683 2.16 -16.81 -9.02
CA LEU A 683 1.36 -17.95 -9.49
C LEU A 683 1.68 -18.33 -10.95
N LEU A 684 1.93 -17.35 -11.82
CA LEU A 684 2.40 -17.60 -13.19
C LEU A 684 3.75 -18.30 -13.20
N LYS A 685 4.68 -17.89 -12.33
CA LYS A 685 5.96 -18.56 -12.15
C LYS A 685 5.76 -20.01 -11.70
N ALA A 686 4.89 -20.24 -10.72
CA ALA A 686 4.55 -21.57 -10.23
C ALA A 686 3.91 -22.46 -11.32
N ALA A 687 3.01 -21.90 -12.13
CA ALA A 687 2.36 -22.62 -13.22
C ALA A 687 3.37 -23.03 -14.31
N ARG A 688 4.28 -22.11 -14.67
CA ARG A 688 5.38 -22.38 -15.62
C ARG A 688 6.32 -23.47 -15.10
N SER A 689 6.73 -23.40 -13.83
CA SER A 689 7.55 -24.45 -13.20
C SER A 689 6.84 -25.79 -13.18
N THR A 690 5.54 -25.80 -12.91
CA THR A 690 4.71 -27.02 -12.94
C THR A 690 4.70 -27.66 -14.33
N LEU A 691 4.61 -26.86 -15.39
CA LEU A 691 4.68 -27.30 -16.78
C LEU A 691 6.08 -27.77 -17.23
N GLY A 692 7.12 -27.57 -16.40
CA GLY A 692 8.51 -27.72 -16.83
C GLY A 692 8.92 -26.71 -17.89
N SER A 693 8.11 -25.65 -18.09
CA SER A 693 8.39 -24.60 -19.06
C SER A 693 9.52 -23.72 -18.55
N GLN A 694 10.48 -23.45 -19.42
CA GLN A 694 11.54 -22.48 -19.15
C GLN A 694 11.10 -21.04 -19.44
N GLY A 695 9.81 -20.77 -19.65
CA GLY A 695 9.31 -19.42 -19.96
C GLY A 695 9.75 -18.91 -21.34
N TRP A 696 10.14 -19.83 -22.23
CA TRP A 696 10.43 -19.58 -23.63
C TRP A 696 9.41 -20.34 -24.47
N ASP A 697 8.89 -19.68 -25.50
CA ASP A 697 8.15 -20.36 -26.56
C ASP A 697 8.82 -20.11 -27.91
N VAL A 698 8.95 -21.17 -28.71
CA VAL A 698 9.73 -21.18 -29.95
C VAL A 698 8.77 -21.19 -31.13
N LEU A 699 8.62 -20.03 -31.77
CA LEU A 699 7.76 -19.84 -32.94
C LEU A 699 8.43 -20.32 -34.22
N VAL A 700 9.72 -19.98 -34.37
CA VAL A 700 10.57 -20.39 -35.48
C VAL A 700 11.91 -20.88 -34.93
N PRO A 701 12.14 -22.21 -34.88
CA PRO A 701 13.35 -22.80 -34.32
C PRO A 701 14.57 -22.58 -35.23
N GLY A 702 15.77 -22.60 -34.64
CA GLY A 702 17.04 -22.49 -35.36
C GLY A 702 18.12 -21.74 -34.60
N ALA A 703 19.10 -21.21 -35.34
CA ALA A 703 20.25 -20.52 -34.77
C ALA A 703 20.48 -19.19 -35.49
N ALA A 704 20.58 -18.11 -34.71
CA ALA A 704 20.88 -16.78 -35.20
C ALA A 704 22.08 -16.21 -34.44
N ILE A 705 22.90 -15.42 -35.12
CA ILE A 705 24.04 -14.71 -34.52
C ILE A 705 23.96 -13.26 -34.99
N GLY A 706 23.99 -12.32 -34.06
CA GLY A 706 23.88 -10.91 -34.41
C GLY A 706 24.05 -9.99 -33.23
N THR A 707 24.07 -8.69 -33.51
CA THR A 707 24.04 -7.66 -32.48
C THR A 707 22.65 -7.61 -31.88
N PHE A 708 22.57 -7.66 -30.55
CA PHE A 708 21.31 -7.67 -29.82
C PHE A 708 20.79 -6.25 -29.62
N ILE A 709 19.66 -5.89 -30.22
CA ILE A 709 19.16 -4.51 -30.22
C ILE A 709 17.76 -4.45 -29.59
N PRO A 710 17.56 -3.72 -28.49
CA PRO A 710 16.25 -3.52 -27.90
C PRO A 710 15.43 -2.49 -28.68
N VAL A 711 14.17 -2.81 -28.93
CA VAL A 711 13.17 -1.95 -29.57
C VAL A 711 11.82 -2.08 -28.86
N GLU A 712 11.03 -1.01 -28.84
CA GLU A 712 9.70 -1.05 -28.21
C GLU A 712 8.73 -1.93 -29.02
N SER A 713 8.69 -1.72 -30.33
CA SER A 713 7.89 -2.51 -31.29
C SER A 713 8.58 -2.59 -32.66
N ILE A 714 8.11 -3.52 -33.51
CA ILE A 714 8.64 -3.73 -34.86
C ILE A 714 8.00 -2.71 -35.81
N VAL A 715 8.60 -1.53 -35.92
CA VAL A 715 8.15 -0.46 -36.83
C VAL A 715 9.26 -0.06 -37.82
N PRO A 716 8.89 0.52 -38.98
CA PRO A 716 9.88 1.02 -39.93
C PRO A 716 10.80 2.07 -39.30
N GLY A 717 12.12 1.88 -39.41
CA GLY A 717 13.12 2.80 -38.85
C GLY A 717 13.53 2.52 -37.40
N SER A 718 13.09 1.41 -36.79
CA SER A 718 13.50 1.00 -35.43
C SER A 718 14.99 0.68 -35.28
N LEU A 719 15.71 0.43 -36.38
CA LEU A 719 17.14 0.14 -36.34
C LEU A 719 17.98 1.43 -36.44
N PRO A 720 19.04 1.59 -35.60
CA PRO A 720 19.98 2.69 -35.75
C PRO A 720 20.76 2.56 -37.06
N SER A 721 21.04 3.68 -37.72
CA SER A 721 21.72 3.77 -39.03
C SER A 721 23.12 3.15 -39.08
N THR A 722 23.69 2.79 -37.93
CA THR A 722 25.00 2.15 -37.75
C THR A 722 24.95 0.61 -37.73
N ALA A 723 23.77 0.00 -37.72
CA ALA A 723 23.59 -1.45 -37.68
C ALA A 723 23.75 -2.09 -39.07
N ASN A 724 24.99 -2.22 -39.57
CA ASN A 724 25.29 -2.81 -40.88
C ASN A 724 25.50 -4.35 -40.86
N GLY A 725 25.47 -5.00 -39.69
CA GLY A 725 25.67 -6.45 -39.52
C GLY A 725 24.37 -7.20 -39.21
N PRO A 726 24.39 -8.54 -39.03
CA PRO A 726 23.20 -9.29 -38.63
C PRO A 726 22.71 -8.83 -37.24
N VAL A 727 21.40 -8.67 -37.10
CA VAL A 727 20.75 -8.15 -35.89
C VAL A 727 19.79 -9.18 -35.30
N ILE A 728 19.78 -9.27 -33.97
CA ILE A 728 18.73 -9.95 -33.21
C ILE A 728 17.96 -8.89 -32.44
N LEU A 729 16.66 -8.77 -32.70
CA LEU A 729 15.81 -7.81 -32.02
C LEU A 729 15.36 -8.35 -30.66
N LEU A 730 15.41 -7.52 -29.64
CA LEU A 730 14.65 -7.70 -28.40
C LEU A 730 13.46 -6.76 -28.46
N VAL A 731 12.26 -7.30 -28.60
CA VAL A 731 11.04 -6.54 -28.84
C VAL A 731 10.17 -6.56 -27.58
N ASN A 732 9.77 -5.39 -27.08
CA ASN A 732 8.92 -5.31 -25.89
C ASN A 732 7.48 -5.75 -26.18
N LYS A 733 6.87 -5.25 -27.26
CA LYS A 733 5.47 -5.52 -27.62
C LYS A 733 5.30 -5.74 -29.12
N ALA A 734 4.30 -6.57 -29.46
CA ALA A 734 3.86 -6.77 -30.82
C ALA A 734 2.32 -6.86 -30.88
N ASP A 735 1.74 -6.16 -31.85
CA ASP A 735 0.32 -6.19 -32.19
C ASP A 735 -0.03 -7.44 -33.01
N GLY A 736 0.97 -8.06 -33.64
CA GLY A 736 0.87 -9.31 -34.39
C GLY A 736 0.67 -9.14 -35.88
N ASP A 737 0.46 -7.92 -36.37
CA ASP A 737 0.27 -7.55 -37.78
C ASP A 737 1.55 -6.97 -38.42
N GLU A 738 2.66 -6.93 -37.69
CA GLU A 738 3.92 -6.36 -38.17
C GLU A 738 4.64 -7.27 -39.18
N GLU A 739 5.51 -6.65 -39.99
CA GLU A 739 6.41 -7.35 -40.90
C GLU A 739 7.85 -7.20 -40.42
N VAL A 740 8.51 -8.31 -40.07
CA VAL A 740 9.87 -8.29 -39.51
C VAL A 740 10.87 -7.63 -40.47
N SER A 741 10.71 -7.88 -41.78
CA SER A 741 11.48 -7.25 -42.84
C SER A 741 11.36 -5.71 -42.92
N THR A 742 10.30 -5.10 -42.39
CA THR A 742 10.15 -3.62 -42.41
C THR A 742 11.04 -2.90 -41.41
N ALA A 743 11.49 -3.57 -40.35
CA ALA A 743 12.45 -3.01 -39.39
C ALA A 743 13.89 -2.99 -39.95
N GLY A 744 14.21 -3.89 -40.90
CA GLY A 744 15.47 -3.90 -41.66
C GLY A 744 15.83 -5.28 -42.24
N GLY A 745 16.43 -5.32 -43.43
CA GLY A 745 16.74 -6.58 -44.15
C GLY A 745 17.86 -7.45 -43.54
N ASN A 746 18.50 -7.00 -42.48
CA ASN A 746 19.59 -7.68 -41.77
C ASN A 746 19.15 -8.34 -40.44
N ILE A 747 17.84 -8.39 -40.17
CA ILE A 747 17.30 -9.04 -38.98
C ILE A 747 17.32 -10.55 -39.19
N VAL A 748 18.05 -11.25 -38.31
CA VAL A 748 18.22 -12.71 -38.35
C VAL A 748 17.52 -13.41 -37.20
N GLY A 749 17.10 -12.66 -36.17
CA GLY A 749 16.32 -13.22 -35.07
C GLY A 749 15.49 -12.18 -34.32
N VAL A 750 14.45 -12.65 -33.63
CA VAL A 750 13.55 -11.87 -32.78
C VAL A 750 13.34 -12.60 -31.47
N VAL A 751 13.52 -11.88 -30.36
CA VAL A 751 13.12 -12.26 -29.01
C VAL A 751 12.00 -11.31 -28.59
N LEU A 752 10.75 -11.78 -28.59
CA LEU A 752 9.59 -11.00 -28.18
C LEU A 752 9.31 -11.21 -26.68
N LEU A 753 9.14 -10.13 -25.92
CA LEU A 753 8.90 -10.17 -24.48
C LEU A 753 7.41 -10.33 -24.10
N GLN A 754 6.64 -10.86 -25.04
CA GLN A 754 5.19 -11.03 -24.98
C GLN A 754 4.82 -12.38 -25.61
N GLU A 755 3.79 -13.04 -25.09
CA GLU A 755 3.21 -14.24 -25.70
C GLU A 755 2.59 -13.88 -27.07
N LEU A 756 2.85 -14.71 -28.07
CA LEU A 756 2.32 -14.52 -29.41
C LEU A 756 1.84 -15.86 -29.95
N PRO A 757 0.58 -15.97 -30.42
CA PRO A 757 0.08 -17.21 -30.99
C PRO A 757 0.96 -17.69 -32.16
N HIS A 758 1.22 -19.01 -32.26
CA HIS A 758 2.00 -19.59 -33.37
C HIS A 758 1.45 -19.29 -34.76
N LEU A 759 0.13 -19.07 -34.87
CA LEU A 759 -0.56 -18.75 -36.11
C LEU A 759 -0.84 -17.25 -36.27
N SER A 760 -0.25 -16.39 -35.43
CA SER A 760 -0.27 -14.94 -35.64
C SER A 760 0.32 -14.59 -37.00
N HIS A 761 -0.15 -13.48 -37.59
CA HIS A 761 0.41 -13.00 -38.86
C HIS A 761 1.93 -12.83 -38.75
N LEU A 762 2.41 -12.19 -37.69
CA LEU A 762 3.83 -12.02 -37.39
C LEU A 762 4.60 -13.36 -37.28
N GLY A 763 4.07 -14.35 -36.55
CA GLY A 763 4.70 -15.67 -36.43
C GLY A 763 4.78 -16.43 -37.76
N VAL A 764 3.72 -16.37 -38.57
CA VAL A 764 3.69 -16.96 -39.92
C VAL A 764 4.67 -16.26 -40.85
N ARG A 765 4.76 -14.93 -40.80
CA ARG A 765 5.70 -14.13 -41.60
C ARG A 765 7.15 -14.42 -41.23
N ALA A 766 7.48 -14.43 -39.94
CA ALA A 766 8.82 -14.78 -39.48
C ALA A 766 9.27 -16.15 -40.00
N ARG A 767 8.34 -17.12 -40.07
CA ARG A 767 8.60 -18.44 -40.65
C ARG A 767 8.84 -18.39 -42.17
N GLN A 768 8.07 -17.60 -42.91
CA GLN A 768 8.27 -17.39 -44.35
C GLN A 768 9.61 -16.72 -44.65
N GLU A 769 9.99 -15.74 -43.84
CA GLU A 769 11.24 -14.98 -43.94
C GLU A 769 12.44 -15.74 -43.34
N LYS A 770 12.20 -16.88 -42.68
CA LYS A 770 13.22 -17.71 -41.99
C LYS A 770 13.97 -16.94 -40.90
N VAL A 771 13.30 -16.00 -40.26
CA VAL A 771 13.82 -15.29 -39.09
C VAL A 771 13.56 -16.13 -37.85
N ILE A 772 14.60 -16.42 -37.08
CA ILE A 772 14.46 -17.17 -35.83
C ILE A 772 13.63 -16.34 -34.86
N PHE A 773 12.58 -16.93 -34.30
CA PHE A 773 11.62 -16.18 -33.50
C PHE A 773 11.29 -16.98 -32.25
N VAL A 774 11.58 -16.37 -31.10
CA VAL A 774 11.20 -16.88 -29.79
C VAL A 774 10.46 -15.81 -29.00
N THR A 775 9.56 -16.23 -28.13
CA THR A 775 9.01 -15.36 -27.09
C THR A 775 9.61 -15.73 -25.74
N CYS A 776 9.71 -14.76 -24.83
CA CYS A 776 10.10 -14.98 -23.45
C CYS A 776 9.15 -14.22 -22.52
N GLU A 777 8.44 -14.95 -21.66
CA GLU A 777 7.46 -14.40 -20.71
C GLU A 777 7.99 -14.34 -19.28
N ASP A 778 9.24 -14.77 -19.07
CA ASP A 778 9.84 -14.86 -17.76
C ASP A 778 10.62 -13.59 -17.42
N ASP A 779 10.01 -12.67 -16.67
CA ASP A 779 10.58 -11.35 -16.30
C ASP A 779 12.03 -11.44 -15.75
N GLU A 780 12.38 -12.50 -15.02
CA GLU A 780 13.76 -12.73 -14.54
C GLU A 780 14.73 -12.98 -15.69
N LYS A 781 14.32 -13.82 -16.66
CA LYS A 781 15.11 -14.09 -17.87
C LYS A 781 15.14 -12.87 -18.78
N VAL A 782 14.02 -12.15 -18.91
CA VAL A 782 13.96 -10.88 -19.63
C VAL A 782 14.98 -9.91 -19.06
N ALA A 783 15.07 -9.75 -17.75
CA ALA A 783 16.06 -8.89 -17.11
C ALA A 783 17.50 -9.35 -17.38
N ASP A 784 17.76 -10.66 -17.43
CA ASP A 784 19.08 -11.21 -17.81
C ASP A 784 19.43 -10.93 -19.28
N ILE A 785 18.45 -11.10 -20.18
CA ILE A 785 18.59 -10.90 -21.63
C ILE A 785 18.76 -9.41 -21.96
N GLN A 786 18.05 -8.51 -21.27
CA GLN A 786 18.19 -7.06 -21.43
C GLN A 786 19.62 -6.57 -21.13
N ARG A 787 20.37 -7.24 -20.23
CA ARG A 787 21.81 -6.95 -19.97
C ARG A 787 22.72 -7.31 -21.14
N LEU A 788 22.21 -7.99 -22.16
CA LEU A 788 22.92 -8.31 -23.40
C LEU A 788 22.70 -7.26 -24.49
N ALA A 789 21.90 -6.22 -24.24
CA ALA A 789 21.66 -5.13 -25.20
C ALA A 789 22.99 -4.52 -25.69
N GLY A 790 23.09 -4.34 -27.01
CA GLY A 790 24.27 -3.85 -27.72
C GLY A 790 25.40 -4.86 -27.90
N LYS A 791 25.32 -6.06 -27.32
CA LYS A 791 26.35 -7.11 -27.45
C LYS A 791 26.09 -7.99 -28.67
N TYR A 792 27.15 -8.60 -29.17
CA TYR A 792 27.07 -9.63 -30.20
C TYR A 792 26.73 -10.98 -29.54
N VAL A 793 25.57 -11.55 -29.86
CA VAL A 793 25.03 -12.73 -29.19
C VAL A 793 24.68 -13.84 -30.19
N ARG A 794 24.59 -15.06 -29.67
CA ARG A 794 24.07 -16.23 -30.39
C ARG A 794 22.76 -16.68 -29.75
N LEU A 795 21.69 -16.66 -30.52
CA LEU A 795 20.40 -17.23 -30.16
C LEU A 795 20.33 -18.66 -30.71
N PHE A 796 19.97 -19.60 -29.85
CA PHE A 796 19.75 -21.01 -30.22
C PHE A 796 18.46 -21.47 -29.54
N SER A 797 17.51 -21.95 -30.34
CA SER A 797 16.15 -22.30 -29.92
C SER A 797 15.71 -23.64 -30.49
#